data_AF-A0A2I0NA57-F1
#
_entry.id   AF-A0A2I0NA57-F1
#
_cell.length_a   1.000
_cell.length_b   1.000
_cell.length_c   1.000
_cell.angle_alpha   90.00
_cell.angle_beta   90.00
_cell.angle_gamma   90.00
#
_symmetry.space_group_name_H-M   'P 1'
#
loop_
_entity.id
_entity.type
_entity.pdbx_description
1 polymer ?
#
loop_
_entity_poly.entity_id
_entity_poly.type
_entity_poly.pdbx_seq_one_letter_code
_entity_poly.pdbx_strand_id
1 'polypeptide(L)'
;MKKKIISLLMVMLFAIGFVACNKTTTEAPTTEAPTTMAPTTEAPTTVAPTTEAPTTVDLAPTLMGVVDREITEDDVVDVLDGITAIDDLDGDITENIIVTTDFDYEVPGVYTVELSITDSGENTTTASFVITVVERILTPEEKVSMALNEINLTYPNLTLPKFTSYGVSFTWQTSNPRVISSGGYVINPSVGQPDAVVELTVRASSSGYVESKTFELTIPANGEVTVTDHTTLPFEGTSTEYVVTDNPAVDIFYVDNGSVPYIDVQTFMSLIDGAIEAEILEYSYPETDVLRVSYDVTYLDIDGVTEITETYYAEIDFTANTFTVNNFDFFSGYIASTESNYGEGLNYVDADFIEGSEVVIPLGFYNFDLVIHTEGEETYYLMPLAVANRLFAGDIYYDVYYNGDKLWGIDTFVISGGDDPALITEIQTSSLNAENAPRDMKLASYHYLAFVMDYFYGLKPDKGYDTYYDKLYASAKTMIEGTDSNLYSQIFKLAYGLDDLHTSYLFDGYWNAPRVPGLSLSDLGPGTVAFYEYLWDIQDRLDAKYGSYNDMPTHTLLDNDTVAVIHITGFTIDTPNEFKAIMDSLPSTVTDVVIDLSYNTGGNVGAVMRIFGYMTEEQYMYHSQNPADGSAVTYYIESDYVAYDKNWYVLTSGVTFSAANLFASMAKELGIPVIGQQSSGGACSIGVVMNPDGSAIMISTNNVLSTRSGNEIDGYTYTSVENGVPVDRIMTDVTSDNELVNVINEYRANAPL
;
A
#
# COMPACT_ATOMS: atom_id res chain seq x y z
N MET A 1 0.14 -24.81 -29.85
CA MET A 1 0.29 -23.38 -30.14
C MET A 1 -1.00 -22.60 -30.30
N LYS A 2 -1.84 -22.78 -31.34
CA LYS A 2 -2.94 -21.83 -31.63
C LYS A 2 -3.89 -21.51 -30.46
N LYS A 3 -4.39 -22.48 -29.69
CA LYS A 3 -5.25 -22.19 -28.50
C LYS A 3 -4.46 -21.48 -27.38
N LYS A 4 -3.28 -21.98 -27.00
CA LYS A 4 -2.40 -21.37 -25.98
C LYS A 4 -1.96 -19.94 -26.35
N ILE A 5 -1.75 -19.66 -27.63
CA ILE A 5 -1.42 -18.33 -28.17
C ILE A 5 -2.66 -17.42 -28.19
N ILE A 6 -3.84 -17.93 -28.58
CA ILE A 6 -5.10 -17.16 -28.63
C ILE A 6 -5.57 -16.77 -27.23
N SER A 7 -5.54 -17.68 -26.25
CA SER A 7 -5.94 -17.39 -24.86
C SER A 7 -5.00 -16.39 -24.18
N LEU A 8 -3.68 -16.46 -24.43
CA LEU A 8 -2.71 -15.51 -23.87
C LEU A 8 -2.79 -14.13 -24.55
N LEU A 9 -3.11 -14.06 -25.85
CA LEU A 9 -3.27 -12.80 -26.59
C LEU A 9 -4.44 -11.94 -26.09
N MET A 10 -5.49 -12.56 -25.55
CA MET A 10 -6.63 -11.84 -24.97
C MET A 10 -6.25 -11.06 -23.69
N VAL A 11 -5.22 -11.51 -22.96
CA VAL A 11 -4.76 -10.90 -21.70
C VAL A 11 -3.82 -9.69 -21.91
N MET A 12 -3.33 -9.44 -23.14
CA MET A 12 -2.20 -8.52 -23.39
C MET A 12 -2.57 -7.08 -23.78
N LEU A 13 -3.84 -6.70 -23.78
CA LEU A 13 -4.28 -5.54 -24.56
C LEU A 13 -4.95 -4.49 -23.68
N PHE A 14 -4.49 -3.24 -23.83
CA PHE A 14 -5.13 -1.96 -23.48
C PHE A 14 -4.70 -1.27 -22.17
N ALA A 15 -4.33 0.03 -22.29
CA ALA A 15 -4.17 1.00 -21.20
C ALA A 15 -4.63 2.41 -21.67
N ILE A 16 -5.34 3.18 -20.82
CA ILE A 16 -5.84 4.55 -21.08
C ILE A 16 -5.33 5.50 -19.98
N GLY A 17 -4.94 6.74 -20.33
CA GLY A 17 -4.40 7.74 -19.41
C GLY A 17 -5.36 8.90 -19.09
N PHE A 18 -5.25 9.46 -17.88
CA PHE A 18 -5.94 10.69 -17.44
C PHE A 18 -4.96 11.71 -16.82
N VAL A 19 -5.18 13.00 -17.04
CA VAL A 19 -4.47 14.21 -16.54
C VAL A 19 -5.56 15.10 -15.90
N ALA A 20 -5.42 15.99 -14.90
CA ALA A 20 -4.34 16.81 -14.36
C ALA A 20 -4.78 17.34 -12.99
N CYS A 21 -3.86 17.88 -12.16
CA CYS A 21 -4.29 18.76 -11.06
C CYS A 21 -3.27 19.77 -10.52
N ASN A 22 -3.81 20.84 -9.94
CA ASN A 22 -3.15 22.06 -9.49
C ASN A 22 -2.79 22.07 -7.99
N LYS A 23 -1.62 22.66 -7.66
CA LYS A 23 -1.04 22.84 -6.31
C LYS A 23 -1.52 24.11 -5.59
N THR A 24 -1.62 24.07 -4.25
CA THR A 24 -1.36 25.24 -3.36
C THR A 24 -0.88 24.82 -1.95
N THR A 25 0.04 25.62 -1.36
CA THR A 25 0.78 25.41 -0.08
C THR A 25 0.39 26.41 1.03
N THR A 26 0.60 26.08 2.33
CA THR A 26 0.59 27.07 3.45
C THR A 26 1.49 26.64 4.63
N GLU A 27 2.19 27.62 5.24
CA GLU A 27 3.15 27.49 6.37
C GLU A 27 2.51 27.62 7.78
N ALA A 28 3.27 27.20 8.81
CA ALA A 28 2.95 27.20 10.25
C ALA A 28 3.70 28.29 11.07
N PRO A 29 3.28 28.60 12.32
CA PRO A 29 4.11 29.38 13.26
C PRO A 29 4.31 28.74 14.66
N THR A 30 5.37 29.17 15.37
CA THR A 30 5.75 28.82 16.76
C THR A 30 5.90 30.06 17.67
N THR A 31 5.71 29.88 18.99
CA THR A 31 5.56 30.93 20.03
C THR A 31 6.74 30.94 21.03
N GLU A 32 7.11 32.13 21.56
CA GLU A 32 8.19 32.39 22.54
C GLU A 32 7.75 32.46 24.03
N ALA A 33 8.77 32.36 24.92
CA ALA A 33 8.79 32.41 26.40
C ALA A 33 8.45 33.80 27.03
N PRO A 34 8.42 33.99 28.39
CA PRO A 34 9.64 34.45 29.14
C PRO A 34 9.73 34.29 30.70
N THR A 35 11.00 34.35 31.19
CA THR A 35 11.69 34.93 32.40
C THR A 35 11.17 35.07 33.86
N THR A 36 12.03 34.56 34.78
CA THR A 36 12.54 34.92 36.15
C THR A 36 12.27 36.26 36.87
N MET A 37 12.29 36.25 38.23
CA MET A 37 13.06 37.16 39.14
C MET A 37 13.03 36.76 40.65
N ALA A 38 14.05 37.19 41.41
CA ALA A 38 14.49 36.78 42.77
C ALA A 38 14.23 37.86 43.89
N PRO A 39 14.61 37.62 45.19
CA PRO A 39 13.96 38.13 46.43
C PRO A 39 14.64 39.32 47.15
N THR A 40 14.10 39.77 48.32
CA THR A 40 14.76 40.72 49.24
C THR A 40 14.42 40.53 50.73
N THR A 41 15.40 40.92 51.56
CA THR A 41 15.70 40.62 52.98
C THR A 41 15.16 41.64 54.01
N GLU A 42 15.20 41.24 55.30
CA GLU A 42 14.83 41.90 56.58
C GLU A 42 15.44 43.29 56.91
N ALA A 43 14.88 43.94 57.95
CA ALA A 43 15.60 44.83 58.87
C ALA A 43 14.97 44.91 60.30
N PRO A 44 15.76 45.25 61.36
CA PRO A 44 15.50 45.01 62.80
C PRO A 44 15.32 46.30 63.65
N THR A 45 15.05 46.22 64.97
CA THR A 45 15.60 47.15 66.01
C THR A 45 15.21 46.85 67.49
N THR A 46 16.24 46.84 68.38
CA THR A 46 16.44 47.37 69.79
C THR A 46 15.27 47.43 70.81
N VAL A 47 15.43 47.25 72.14
CA VAL A 47 16.29 47.93 73.15
C VAL A 47 16.31 47.19 74.53
N ALA A 48 17.33 47.41 75.37
CA ALA A 48 17.52 46.99 76.80
C ALA A 48 16.88 47.99 77.82
N PRO A 49 17.07 47.95 79.18
CA PRO A 49 17.63 46.99 80.18
C PRO A 49 16.64 46.70 81.37
N THR A 50 16.87 45.95 82.47
CA THR A 50 17.77 46.16 83.63
C THR A 50 17.51 45.09 84.73
N THR A 51 18.52 44.90 85.58
CA THR A 51 18.84 44.01 86.72
C THR A 51 17.83 43.79 87.86
N GLU A 52 17.81 42.58 88.46
CA GLU A 52 17.77 42.32 89.92
C GLU A 52 18.14 40.85 90.25
N ALA A 53 18.88 40.63 91.35
CA ALA A 53 19.03 39.36 92.09
C ALA A 53 18.29 39.55 93.44
N PRO A 54 17.77 38.54 94.20
CA PRO A 54 18.39 37.22 94.46
C PRO A 54 17.39 36.06 94.78
N THR A 55 17.94 34.88 95.10
CA THR A 55 17.43 33.69 95.87
C THR A 55 17.72 32.41 95.09
N THR A 56 18.36 31.40 95.71
CA THR A 56 18.45 30.05 95.12
C THR A 56 17.10 29.39 95.34
N VAL A 57 16.18 29.81 94.48
CA VAL A 57 14.95 29.11 94.13
C VAL A 57 15.39 27.88 93.33
N ASP A 58 14.85 26.72 93.66
CA ASP A 58 14.90 25.54 92.79
C ASP A 58 14.27 25.93 91.45
N LEU A 59 15.08 26.04 90.41
CA LEU A 59 14.63 26.61 89.15
C LEU A 59 14.12 25.48 88.27
N ALA A 60 13.05 25.76 87.51
CA ALA A 60 12.61 24.80 86.52
C ALA A 60 13.75 24.47 85.53
N PRO A 61 13.82 23.22 85.02
CA PRO A 61 14.87 22.78 84.12
C PRO A 61 15.06 23.69 82.92
N THR A 62 16.30 23.91 82.49
CA THR A 62 16.58 24.65 81.26
C THR A 62 16.69 23.70 80.09
N LEU A 63 15.76 23.81 79.12
CA LEU A 63 15.88 23.16 77.81
C LEU A 63 16.82 23.95 76.91
N MET A 64 17.81 23.27 76.33
CA MET A 64 18.77 23.82 75.38
C MET A 64 18.72 23.03 74.07
N GLY A 65 18.97 23.70 72.94
CA GLY A 65 18.92 23.06 71.61
C GLY A 65 17.53 22.98 70.97
N VAL A 66 16.51 23.58 71.60
CA VAL A 66 15.14 23.70 71.05
C VAL A 66 15.13 24.77 69.96
N VAL A 67 15.27 24.34 68.71
CA VAL A 67 15.28 25.19 67.52
C VAL A 67 14.41 24.57 66.43
N ASP A 68 13.81 25.41 65.60
CA ASP A 68 13.02 24.97 64.45
C ASP A 68 13.87 24.14 63.47
N ARG A 69 13.24 23.15 62.83
CA ARG A 69 13.89 22.21 61.91
C ARG A 69 13.09 22.08 60.62
N GLU A 70 13.80 21.83 59.53
CA GLU A 70 13.22 21.44 58.26
C GLU A 70 13.64 20.01 57.95
N ILE A 71 12.68 19.17 57.57
CA ILE A 71 12.92 17.77 57.19
C ILE A 71 12.23 17.50 55.85
N THR A 72 12.77 16.57 55.06
CA THR A 72 12.11 16.15 53.82
C THR A 72 11.04 15.13 54.16
N GLU A 73 9.93 15.12 53.42
CA GLU A 73 8.94 14.05 53.47
C GLU A 73 9.59 12.65 53.45
N ASP A 74 9.08 11.75 54.30
CA ASP A 74 9.59 10.39 54.58
C ASP A 74 10.92 10.29 55.34
N ASP A 75 11.59 11.40 55.67
CA ASP A 75 12.79 11.34 56.51
C ASP A 75 12.43 11.01 57.96
N VAL A 76 12.84 9.83 58.44
CA VAL A 76 12.72 9.47 59.86
C VAL A 76 13.80 10.21 60.65
N VAL A 77 13.37 11.14 61.51
CA VAL A 77 14.25 11.95 62.37
C VAL A 77 14.02 11.68 63.85
N ASP A 78 15.09 11.64 64.63
CA ASP A 78 14.99 11.69 66.09
C ASP A 78 14.69 13.13 66.52
N VAL A 79 13.45 13.34 66.98
CA VAL A 79 12.92 14.65 67.38
C VAL A 79 13.70 15.26 68.56
N LEU A 80 14.34 14.43 69.39
CA LEU A 80 15.14 14.86 70.53
C LEU A 80 16.63 15.04 70.21
N ASP A 81 17.09 14.69 69.00
CA ASP A 81 18.51 14.80 68.64
C ASP A 81 19.02 16.22 68.88
N GLY A 82 20.10 16.37 69.64
CA GLY A 82 20.68 17.68 69.99
C GLY A 82 19.92 18.52 71.02
N ILE A 83 18.81 18.04 71.59
CA ILE A 83 18.09 18.70 72.68
C ILE A 83 18.58 18.15 74.03
N THR A 84 18.94 19.04 74.96
CA THR A 84 19.39 18.66 76.31
C THR A 84 18.61 19.42 77.37
N ALA A 85 18.38 18.80 78.53
CA ALA A 85 17.74 19.42 79.68
C ALA A 85 18.69 19.43 80.88
N ILE A 86 19.05 20.62 81.35
CA ILE A 86 19.92 20.80 82.53
C ILE A 86 19.13 21.50 83.62
N ASP A 87 19.15 20.90 84.79
CA ASP A 87 18.57 21.42 86.02
C ASP A 87 19.67 21.88 87.00
N ASP A 88 19.38 22.88 87.84
CA ASP A 88 20.39 23.41 88.76
C ASP A 88 20.64 22.52 89.99
N LEU A 89 19.71 21.63 90.34
CA LEU A 89 19.83 20.67 91.45
C LEU A 89 19.92 19.20 90.99
N ASP A 90 19.18 18.80 89.97
CA ASP A 90 19.11 17.42 89.45
C ASP A 90 20.14 17.12 88.36
N GLY A 91 20.84 18.14 87.85
CA GLY A 91 21.89 17.98 86.84
C GLY A 91 21.33 17.70 85.44
N ASP A 92 21.93 16.76 84.71
CA ASP A 92 21.47 16.41 83.36
C ASP A 92 20.29 15.44 83.43
N ILE A 93 19.12 15.93 83.04
CA ILE A 93 17.86 15.17 83.00
C ILE A 93 17.33 15.00 81.57
N THR A 94 18.21 15.07 80.56
CA THR A 94 17.86 14.99 79.14
C THR A 94 17.01 13.76 78.77
N GLU A 95 17.28 12.61 79.39
CA GLU A 95 16.52 11.37 79.14
C GLU A 95 15.04 11.43 79.60
N ASN A 96 14.69 12.43 80.41
CA ASN A 96 13.35 12.61 80.96
C ASN A 96 12.47 13.55 80.11
N ILE A 97 12.97 14.08 78.99
CA ILE A 97 12.19 14.97 78.12
C ILE A 97 11.03 14.18 77.50
N ILE A 98 9.83 14.71 77.60
CA ILE A 98 8.62 14.13 77.02
C ILE A 98 8.20 14.98 75.83
N VAL A 99 8.11 14.37 74.65
CA VAL A 99 7.46 14.96 73.47
C VAL A 99 5.95 14.79 73.63
N THR A 100 5.19 15.88 73.67
CA THR A 100 3.75 15.86 73.98
C THR A 100 2.86 15.99 72.75
N THR A 101 3.42 16.27 71.57
CA THR A 101 2.70 16.30 70.29
C THR A 101 3.30 15.31 69.30
N ASP A 102 2.41 14.62 68.58
CA ASP A 102 2.75 13.73 67.47
C ASP A 102 2.57 14.49 66.15
N PHE A 103 3.36 14.14 65.14
CA PHE A 103 3.25 14.74 63.80
C PHE A 103 3.58 13.71 62.71
N ASP A 104 2.98 13.89 61.55
CA ASP A 104 3.13 12.98 60.41
C ASP A 104 4.27 13.44 59.49
N TYR A 105 5.34 12.64 59.42
CA TYR A 105 6.49 12.90 58.55
C TYR A 105 6.23 12.55 57.08
N GLU A 106 5.10 11.90 56.77
CA GLU A 106 4.67 11.55 55.40
C GLU A 106 3.81 12.66 54.76
N VAL A 107 3.50 13.74 55.49
CA VAL A 107 2.65 14.83 54.98
C VAL A 107 3.41 16.16 55.04
N PRO A 108 3.73 16.78 53.89
CA PRO A 108 4.32 18.12 53.85
C PRO A 108 3.47 19.15 54.59
N GLY A 109 4.09 19.89 55.51
CA GLY A 109 3.35 20.75 56.43
C GLY A 109 4.22 21.36 57.52
N VAL A 110 3.59 22.23 58.32
CA VAL A 110 4.23 22.90 59.45
C VAL A 110 3.61 22.35 60.72
N TYR A 111 4.42 21.73 61.56
CA TYR A 111 4.00 21.05 62.79
C TYR A 111 4.66 21.70 63.99
N THR A 112 3.87 21.99 65.02
CA THR A 112 4.39 22.47 66.30
C THR A 112 4.67 21.29 67.22
N VAL A 113 5.93 21.06 67.54
CA VAL A 113 6.36 20.05 68.50
C VAL A 113 6.45 20.68 69.88
N GLU A 114 5.75 20.10 70.85
CA GLU A 114 5.78 20.53 72.25
C GLU A 114 6.59 19.54 73.08
N LEU A 115 7.47 20.09 73.92
CA LEU A 115 8.29 19.36 74.86
C LEU A 115 7.89 19.74 76.28
N SER A 116 7.89 18.76 77.18
CA SER A 116 7.72 18.96 78.61
C SER A 116 8.79 18.19 79.37
N ILE A 117 9.43 18.85 80.32
CA ILE A 117 10.37 18.23 81.26
C ILE A 117 10.04 18.70 82.67
N THR A 118 10.02 17.78 83.62
CA THR A 118 9.75 18.06 85.04
C THR A 118 10.90 17.51 85.87
N ASP A 119 11.45 18.34 86.76
CA ASP A 119 12.49 17.94 87.72
C ASP A 119 11.90 17.13 88.91
N SER A 120 12.77 16.72 89.83
CA SER A 120 12.36 16.04 91.07
C SER A 120 11.70 16.97 92.10
N GLY A 121 11.85 18.29 91.94
CA GLY A 121 11.20 19.35 92.71
C GLY A 121 9.77 19.69 92.25
N GLU A 122 9.27 19.00 91.22
CA GLU A 122 8.00 19.24 90.53
C GLU A 122 7.93 20.54 89.70
N ASN A 123 9.06 21.21 89.44
CA ASN A 123 9.08 22.33 88.51
C ASN A 123 9.12 21.82 87.07
N THR A 124 8.24 22.36 86.23
CA THR A 124 8.09 21.94 84.83
C THR A 124 8.50 23.06 83.89
N THR A 125 9.32 22.73 82.90
CA THR A 125 9.59 23.59 81.75
C THR A 125 8.94 22.99 80.51
N THR A 126 8.19 23.82 79.79
CA THR A 126 7.73 23.48 78.44
C THR A 126 8.44 24.36 77.43
N ALA A 127 8.72 23.78 76.27
CA ALA A 127 9.21 24.51 75.11
C ALA A 127 8.53 23.97 73.86
N SER A 128 8.41 24.80 72.84
CA SER A 128 7.95 24.35 71.53
C SER A 128 8.88 24.84 70.44
N PHE A 129 8.94 24.06 69.37
CA PHE A 129 9.63 24.40 68.13
C PHE A 129 8.82 23.89 66.95
N VAL A 130 9.15 24.39 65.78
CA VAL A 130 8.47 24.05 64.53
C VAL A 130 9.28 23.03 63.76
N ILE A 131 8.62 21.97 63.30
CA ILE A 131 9.13 21.09 62.25
C ILE A 131 8.37 21.42 60.96
N THR A 132 9.10 21.81 59.93
CA THR A 132 8.57 21.98 58.57
C THR A 132 8.94 20.76 57.76
N VAL A 133 7.95 19.96 57.39
CA VAL A 133 8.10 18.85 56.43
C VAL A 133 7.95 19.43 55.03
N VAL A 134 9.02 19.37 54.23
CA VAL A 134 9.01 19.85 52.84
C VAL A 134 8.80 18.69 51.87
N GLU A 135 8.11 18.95 50.76
CA GLU A 135 7.85 17.97 49.70
C GLU A 135 9.15 17.41 49.13
N ARG A 136 9.22 16.08 48.94
CA ARG A 136 10.38 15.43 48.35
C ARG A 136 10.44 15.66 46.84
N ILE A 137 11.55 16.23 46.35
CA ILE A 137 11.79 16.38 44.90
C ILE A 137 12.42 15.11 44.33
N LEU A 138 11.66 14.35 43.55
CA LEU A 138 12.16 13.17 42.85
C LEU A 138 13.23 13.53 41.80
N THR A 139 14.36 12.82 41.82
CA THR A 139 15.38 12.89 40.77
C THR A 139 14.86 12.34 39.44
N PRO A 140 15.46 12.71 38.29
CA PRO A 140 15.05 12.16 37.00
C PRO A 140 15.12 10.63 36.92
N GLU A 141 16.09 10.00 37.59
CA GLU A 141 16.24 8.55 37.67
C GLU A 141 15.11 7.90 38.48
N GLU A 142 14.80 8.43 39.67
CA GLU A 142 13.67 7.94 40.48
C GLU A 142 12.34 8.07 39.74
N LYS A 143 12.10 9.22 39.09
CA LYS A 143 10.90 9.42 38.25
C LYS A 143 10.80 8.36 37.16
N VAL A 144 11.89 8.11 36.43
CA VAL A 144 11.89 7.13 35.33
C VAL A 144 11.68 5.71 35.87
N SER A 145 12.35 5.34 36.96
CA SER A 145 12.21 4.01 37.58
C SER A 145 10.78 3.76 38.08
N MET A 146 10.18 4.74 38.77
CA MET A 146 8.77 4.69 39.19
C MET A 146 7.84 4.53 37.98
N ALA A 147 8.02 5.37 36.96
CA ALA A 147 7.19 5.34 35.75
C ALA A 147 7.26 3.99 35.02
N LEU A 148 8.43 3.38 34.91
CA LEU A 148 8.61 2.06 34.29
C LEU A 148 7.99 0.92 35.12
N ASN A 149 7.84 1.09 36.44
CA ASN A 149 7.22 0.12 37.32
C ASN A 149 5.69 0.23 37.35
N GLU A 150 5.14 1.41 37.01
CA GLU A 150 3.69 1.64 36.87
C GLU A 150 3.11 1.08 35.56
N ILE A 151 3.94 0.80 34.55
CA ILE A 151 3.48 0.26 33.27
C ILE A 151 2.96 -1.17 33.48
N ASN A 152 1.66 -1.34 33.18
CA ASN A 152 1.00 -2.64 33.12
C ASN A 152 0.35 -2.81 31.74
N LEU A 153 0.90 -3.70 30.91
CA LEU A 153 0.38 -3.98 29.59
C LEU A 153 -0.47 -5.25 29.64
N THR A 154 -1.72 -5.15 29.17
CA THR A 154 -2.64 -6.29 29.12
C THR A 154 -3.34 -6.35 27.77
N TYR A 155 -3.58 -7.57 27.27
CA TYR A 155 -4.41 -7.85 26.10
C TYR A 155 -5.79 -8.36 26.57
N PRO A 156 -6.92 -7.97 25.94
CA PRO A 156 -7.04 -7.16 24.71
C PRO A 156 -6.97 -5.64 24.91
N ASN A 157 -7.00 -5.16 26.16
CA ASN A 157 -7.05 -3.74 26.47
C ASN A 157 -5.66 -3.09 26.52
N LEU A 158 -4.93 -3.13 25.40
CA LEU A 158 -3.59 -2.57 25.33
C LEU A 158 -3.63 -1.05 25.21
N THR A 159 -3.01 -0.35 26.17
CA THR A 159 -2.81 1.10 26.10
C THR A 159 -1.35 1.42 26.39
N LEU A 160 -0.69 2.10 25.45
CA LEU A 160 0.70 2.52 25.60
C LEU A 160 0.75 3.95 26.17
N PRO A 161 1.22 4.16 27.42
CA PRO A 161 1.33 5.49 27.99
C PRO A 161 2.35 6.31 27.21
N LYS A 162 2.07 7.61 27.03
CA LYS A 162 2.96 8.56 26.35
C LYS A 162 3.70 9.49 27.31
N PHE A 163 3.09 9.77 28.45
CA PHE A 163 3.67 10.62 29.49
C PHE A 163 3.06 10.30 30.86
N THR A 164 3.77 10.64 31.93
CA THR A 164 3.27 10.64 33.31
C THR A 164 2.97 12.06 33.78
N SER A 165 2.18 12.21 34.85
CA SER A 165 1.87 13.52 35.46
C SER A 165 3.09 14.23 36.05
N TYR A 166 4.14 13.49 36.41
CA TYR A 166 5.36 13.99 37.05
C TYR A 166 6.53 14.20 36.07
N GLY A 167 6.27 14.18 34.76
CA GLY A 167 7.19 14.66 33.72
C GLY A 167 8.14 13.60 33.15
N VAL A 168 7.72 12.33 33.11
CA VAL A 168 8.39 11.29 32.30
C VAL A 168 7.67 11.20 30.96
N SER A 169 8.44 11.12 29.88
CA SER A 169 7.95 10.87 28.51
C SER A 169 8.30 9.45 28.08
N PHE A 170 7.42 8.82 27.29
CA PHE A 170 7.61 7.48 26.77
C PHE A 170 7.61 7.47 25.25
N THR A 171 8.50 6.68 24.66
CA THR A 171 8.50 6.35 23.23
C THR A 171 8.56 4.84 23.09
N TRP A 172 7.71 4.28 22.23
CA TRP A 172 7.53 2.84 22.09
C TRP A 172 8.08 2.33 20.77
N GLN A 173 8.67 1.14 20.82
CA GLN A 173 9.08 0.35 19.67
C GLN A 173 8.48 -1.06 19.79
N THR A 174 8.24 -1.69 18.65
CA THR A 174 7.61 -3.01 18.54
C THR A 174 8.48 -3.91 17.69
N SER A 175 8.63 -5.19 18.06
CA SER A 175 9.29 -6.19 17.23
C SER A 175 8.44 -6.66 16.05
N ASN A 176 7.11 -6.47 16.12
CA ASN A 176 6.17 -6.86 15.07
C ASN A 176 5.07 -5.80 14.88
N PRO A 177 5.29 -4.81 13.99
CA PRO A 177 4.35 -3.71 13.78
C PRO A 177 3.05 -4.13 13.09
N ARG A 178 2.99 -5.34 12.50
CA ARG A 178 1.78 -5.91 11.89
C ARG A 178 0.78 -6.40 12.93
N VAL A 179 1.29 -6.90 14.07
CA VAL A 179 0.45 -7.39 15.18
C VAL A 179 0.20 -6.29 16.19
N ILE A 180 1.23 -5.54 16.61
CA ILE A 180 1.09 -4.40 17.52
C ILE A 180 1.87 -3.21 16.97
N SER A 181 1.16 -2.16 16.58
CA SER A 181 1.80 -0.89 16.17
C SER A 181 2.50 -0.21 17.35
N SER A 182 3.46 0.69 17.06
CA SER A 182 4.09 1.54 18.09
C SER A 182 3.11 2.48 18.82
N GLY A 183 1.90 2.65 18.27
CA GLY A 183 0.80 3.37 18.92
C GLY A 183 -0.10 2.49 19.80
N GLY A 184 0.17 1.19 19.89
CA GLY A 184 -0.59 0.23 20.70
C GLY A 184 -1.85 -0.32 20.03
N TYR A 185 -2.07 -0.04 18.74
CA TYR A 185 -3.13 -0.71 17.97
C TYR A 185 -2.76 -2.16 17.72
N VAL A 186 -3.68 -3.07 18.03
CA VAL A 186 -3.50 -4.52 17.92
C VAL A 186 -4.34 -5.05 16.76
N ILE A 187 -3.72 -5.85 15.91
CA ILE A 187 -4.37 -6.70 14.92
C ILE A 187 -3.95 -8.12 15.28
N ASN A 188 -4.93 -8.99 15.50
CA ASN A 188 -4.66 -10.37 15.81
C ASN A 188 -3.93 -11.04 14.64
N PRO A 189 -3.00 -11.98 14.92
CA PRO A 189 -2.49 -12.87 13.89
C PRO A 189 -3.65 -13.53 13.15
N SER A 190 -3.46 -13.68 11.85
CA SER A 190 -4.49 -14.15 10.94
C SER A 190 -4.87 -15.63 11.19
N VAL A 191 -5.97 -16.09 10.61
CA VAL A 191 -6.43 -17.50 10.75
C VAL A 191 -5.35 -18.50 10.30
N GLY A 192 -5.26 -19.63 11.00
CA GLY A 192 -4.25 -20.67 10.74
C GLY A 192 -2.82 -20.32 11.17
N GLN A 193 -2.55 -19.08 11.63
CA GLN A 193 -1.24 -18.68 12.15
C GLN A 193 -1.07 -19.04 13.63
N PRO A 194 0.17 -19.22 14.12
CA PRO A 194 0.41 -19.37 15.55
C PRO A 194 0.18 -18.05 16.30
N ASP A 195 -0.07 -18.15 17.62
CA ASP A 195 -0.04 -17.00 18.53
C ASP A 195 1.26 -16.20 18.35
N ALA A 196 1.14 -14.88 18.22
CA ALA A 196 2.30 -14.01 18.02
C ALA A 196 2.88 -13.54 19.35
N VAL A 197 4.17 -13.77 19.54
CA VAL A 197 4.94 -13.16 20.62
C VAL A 197 5.52 -11.84 20.13
N VAL A 198 5.16 -10.74 20.78
CA VAL A 198 5.58 -9.38 20.42
C VAL A 198 6.33 -8.74 21.58
N GLU A 199 7.51 -8.22 21.28
CA GLU A 199 8.32 -7.45 22.23
C GLU A 199 8.05 -5.95 22.04
N LEU A 200 7.57 -5.32 23.10
CA LEU A 200 7.37 -3.87 23.17
C LEU A 200 8.46 -3.26 24.03
N THR A 201 9.32 -2.46 23.42
CA THR A 201 10.38 -1.73 24.13
C THR A 201 9.96 -0.28 24.34
N VAL A 202 9.84 0.13 25.60
CA VAL A 202 9.61 1.53 25.97
C VAL A 202 10.93 2.20 26.31
N ARG A 203 11.11 3.42 25.79
CA ARG A 203 12.16 4.35 26.19
C ARG A 203 11.54 5.46 27.04
N ALA A 204 11.87 5.47 28.33
CA ALA A 204 11.42 6.47 29.29
C ALA A 204 12.47 7.57 29.44
N SER A 205 12.05 8.84 29.49
CA SER A 205 12.97 9.97 29.55
C SER A 205 12.46 11.09 30.46
N SER A 206 13.32 11.60 31.33
CA SER A 206 13.09 12.80 32.15
C SER A 206 14.38 13.62 32.27
N SER A 207 14.33 14.93 31.98
CA SER A 207 15.45 15.88 32.13
C SER A 207 16.83 15.39 31.66
N GLY A 208 16.89 14.65 30.54
CA GLY A 208 18.12 14.11 29.96
C GLY A 208 18.55 12.74 30.47
N TYR A 209 17.97 12.23 31.57
CA TYR A 209 18.09 10.82 31.95
C TYR A 209 17.15 9.97 31.12
N VAL A 210 17.62 8.81 30.68
CA VAL A 210 16.90 7.90 29.78
C VAL A 210 17.14 6.46 30.22
N GLU A 211 16.08 5.68 30.29
CA GLU A 211 16.12 4.24 30.53
C GLU A 211 15.17 3.52 29.58
N SER A 212 15.36 2.22 29.39
CA SER A 212 14.47 1.41 28.54
C SER A 212 14.10 0.11 29.21
N LYS A 213 12.89 -0.36 28.94
CA LYS A 213 12.35 -1.63 29.45
C LYS A 213 11.59 -2.33 28.33
N THR A 214 11.70 -3.64 28.28
CA THR A 214 11.01 -4.47 27.27
C THR A 214 9.94 -5.30 27.96
N PHE A 215 8.78 -5.36 27.33
CA PHE A 215 7.64 -6.17 27.72
C PHE A 215 7.36 -7.18 26.62
N GLU A 216 7.13 -8.43 26.99
CA GLU A 216 6.69 -9.48 26.08
C GLU A 216 5.17 -9.64 26.21
N LEU A 217 4.47 -9.65 25.07
CA LEU A 217 3.04 -9.90 24.98
C LEU A 217 2.78 -11.04 24.00
N THR A 218 1.88 -11.96 24.36
CA THR A 218 1.37 -13.00 23.45
C THR A 218 -0.01 -12.60 22.97
N ILE A 219 -0.19 -12.49 21.66
CA ILE A 219 -1.46 -12.15 21.01
C ILE A 219 -2.00 -13.40 20.33
N PRO A 220 -3.22 -13.87 20.71
CA PRO A 220 -3.77 -15.08 20.14
C PRO A 220 -4.15 -14.88 18.68
N ALA A 221 -3.89 -15.89 17.86
CA ALA A 221 -4.36 -15.91 16.47
C ALA A 221 -5.90 -15.97 16.39
N ASN A 222 -6.45 -15.49 15.28
CA ASN A 222 -7.86 -15.68 14.98
C ASN A 222 -8.16 -17.18 14.77
N GLY A 223 -9.31 -17.62 15.27
CA GLY A 223 -9.78 -18.99 15.04
C GLY A 223 -10.50 -19.11 13.69
N GLU A 224 -10.71 -20.36 13.28
CA GLU A 224 -11.56 -20.72 12.14
C GLU A 224 -12.97 -20.13 12.32
N VAL A 225 -13.52 -19.58 11.25
CA VAL A 225 -14.84 -18.97 11.21
C VAL A 225 -15.90 -20.01 10.88
N THR A 226 -17.15 -19.71 11.22
CA THR A 226 -18.28 -20.60 10.91
C THR A 226 -19.38 -19.85 10.18
N VAL A 227 -20.05 -20.51 9.23
CA VAL A 227 -21.23 -19.94 8.57
C VAL A 227 -22.31 -19.69 9.61
N THR A 228 -22.79 -18.45 9.64
CA THR A 228 -23.84 -17.99 10.57
C THR A 228 -25.14 -17.63 9.88
N ASP A 229 -25.06 -17.18 8.61
CA ASP A 229 -26.21 -16.76 7.84
C ASP A 229 -25.93 -16.90 6.34
N HIS A 230 -26.98 -16.90 5.52
CA HIS A 230 -26.88 -16.80 4.07
C HIS A 230 -28.08 -16.03 3.50
N THR A 231 -27.89 -15.46 2.31
CA THR A 231 -28.94 -14.79 1.55
C THR A 231 -28.83 -15.16 0.07
N THR A 232 -29.87 -14.90 -0.70
CA THR A 232 -29.88 -15.13 -2.15
C THR A 232 -30.01 -13.79 -2.86
N LEU A 233 -29.08 -13.50 -3.77
CA LEU A 233 -29.03 -12.25 -4.53
C LEU A 233 -29.13 -12.50 -6.04
N PRO A 234 -29.68 -11.55 -6.81
CA PRO A 234 -29.60 -11.61 -8.25
C PRO A 234 -28.19 -11.26 -8.74
N PHE A 235 -27.82 -11.82 -9.88
CA PHE A 235 -26.65 -11.49 -10.69
C PHE A 235 -27.08 -11.01 -12.08
N GLU A 236 -26.43 -9.96 -12.56
CA GLU A 236 -26.68 -9.36 -13.88
C GLU A 236 -25.36 -9.14 -14.62
N GLY A 237 -25.25 -9.70 -15.83
CA GLY A 237 -24.10 -9.52 -16.71
C GLY A 237 -24.27 -8.29 -17.61
N THR A 238 -23.34 -7.33 -17.55
CA THR A 238 -23.43 -6.06 -18.29
C THR A 238 -22.39 -5.93 -19.41
N SER A 239 -21.53 -6.94 -19.56
CA SER A 239 -20.47 -6.98 -20.56
C SER A 239 -21.01 -6.99 -21.99
N THR A 240 -20.28 -6.32 -22.89
CA THR A 240 -20.48 -6.44 -24.33
C THR A 240 -19.46 -7.38 -24.99
N GLU A 241 -18.31 -7.60 -24.34
CA GLU A 241 -17.24 -8.46 -24.89
C GLU A 241 -17.48 -9.94 -24.57
N TYR A 242 -18.12 -10.23 -23.43
CA TYR A 242 -18.51 -11.56 -22.97
C TYR A 242 -20.02 -11.65 -22.77
N VAL A 243 -20.63 -12.71 -23.28
CA VAL A 243 -22.06 -12.98 -23.08
C VAL A 243 -22.24 -13.88 -21.88
N VAL A 244 -22.38 -13.28 -20.71
CA VAL A 244 -22.65 -13.99 -19.44
C VAL A 244 -24.14 -13.93 -19.12
N THR A 245 -24.73 -15.07 -18.72
CA THR A 245 -26.18 -15.17 -18.48
C THR A 245 -26.56 -14.66 -17.09
N ASP A 246 -27.61 -13.83 -17.01
CA ASP A 246 -28.20 -13.41 -15.73
C ASP A 246 -28.62 -14.60 -14.87
N ASN A 247 -28.35 -14.52 -13.58
CA ASN A 247 -28.81 -15.51 -12.61
C ASN A 247 -29.70 -14.83 -11.55
N PRO A 248 -31.00 -15.14 -11.48
CA PRO A 248 -31.90 -14.48 -10.54
C PRO A 248 -31.68 -14.88 -9.07
N ALA A 249 -30.87 -15.91 -8.80
CA ALA A 249 -30.67 -16.45 -7.47
C ALA A 249 -29.26 -17.06 -7.29
N VAL A 250 -28.39 -16.33 -6.60
CA VAL A 250 -27.04 -16.74 -6.20
C VAL A 250 -26.96 -16.71 -4.68
N ASP A 251 -26.62 -17.84 -4.07
CA ASP A 251 -26.47 -17.92 -2.61
C ASP A 251 -25.13 -17.31 -2.17
N ILE A 252 -25.22 -16.40 -1.20
CA ILE A 252 -24.10 -15.68 -0.60
C ILE A 252 -24.14 -15.91 0.91
N PHE A 253 -23.02 -16.38 1.45
CA PHE A 253 -22.87 -16.81 2.83
C PHE A 253 -22.14 -15.75 3.67
N TYR A 254 -22.41 -15.74 4.97
CA TYR A 254 -21.76 -14.87 5.94
C TYR A 254 -21.33 -15.66 7.16
N VAL A 255 -20.14 -15.32 7.67
CA VAL A 255 -19.48 -16.04 8.75
C VAL A 255 -19.41 -15.19 10.03
N ASP A 256 -19.51 -15.82 11.19
CA ASP A 256 -19.37 -15.20 12.52
C ASP A 256 -20.20 -13.92 12.75
N ASN A 257 -21.38 -13.82 12.11
CA ASN A 257 -22.23 -12.61 12.06
C ASN A 257 -21.54 -11.38 11.44
N GLY A 258 -20.56 -11.62 10.57
CA GLY A 258 -19.87 -10.62 9.77
C GLY A 258 -20.65 -10.21 8.52
N SER A 259 -20.05 -9.29 7.76
CA SER A 259 -20.63 -8.64 6.58
C SER A 259 -19.85 -8.92 5.29
N VAL A 260 -18.69 -9.57 5.38
CA VAL A 260 -17.91 -10.00 4.22
C VAL A 260 -18.64 -11.16 3.53
N PRO A 261 -19.01 -11.04 2.25
CA PRO A 261 -19.71 -12.11 1.53
C PRO A 261 -18.78 -13.25 1.16
N TYR A 262 -19.27 -14.48 1.31
CA TYR A 262 -18.62 -15.71 0.89
C TYR A 262 -19.45 -16.38 -0.22
N ILE A 263 -18.77 -17.04 -1.15
CA ILE A 263 -19.40 -17.78 -2.24
C ILE A 263 -18.74 -19.15 -2.39
N ASP A 264 -19.53 -20.14 -2.78
CA ASP A 264 -19.05 -21.46 -3.16
C ASP A 264 -18.24 -21.37 -4.47
N VAL A 265 -17.07 -22.02 -4.51
CA VAL A 265 -16.14 -21.93 -5.64
C VAL A 265 -16.79 -22.40 -6.95
N GLN A 266 -17.48 -23.54 -6.95
CA GLN A 266 -18.13 -24.06 -8.15
C GLN A 266 -19.29 -23.16 -8.60
N THR A 267 -20.02 -22.60 -7.64
CA THR A 267 -21.06 -21.61 -7.89
C THR A 267 -20.49 -20.35 -8.54
N PHE A 268 -19.35 -19.84 -8.06
CA PHE A 268 -18.68 -18.67 -8.66
C PHE A 268 -18.22 -18.98 -10.10
N MET A 269 -17.56 -20.12 -10.34
CA MET A 269 -17.12 -20.49 -11.69
C MET A 269 -18.31 -20.62 -12.65
N SER A 270 -19.42 -21.19 -12.19
CA SER A 270 -20.65 -21.31 -13.00
C SER A 270 -21.33 -19.96 -13.23
N LEU A 271 -21.17 -19.01 -12.30
CA LEU A 271 -21.77 -17.67 -12.37
C LEU A 271 -21.20 -16.85 -13.54
N ILE A 272 -19.90 -17.00 -13.80
CA ILE A 272 -19.17 -16.26 -14.84
C ILE A 272 -19.04 -17.05 -16.14
N ASP A 273 -19.77 -18.15 -16.30
CA ASP A 273 -19.82 -18.92 -17.55
C ASP A 273 -20.27 -18.03 -18.72
N GLY A 274 -19.51 -18.07 -19.81
CA GLY A 274 -19.60 -17.13 -20.92
C GLY A 274 -18.45 -16.12 -20.98
N ALA A 275 -17.87 -15.73 -19.83
CA ALA A 275 -16.56 -15.09 -19.76
C ALA A 275 -15.43 -16.13 -19.67
N ILE A 276 -15.77 -17.33 -19.19
CA ILE A 276 -14.91 -18.51 -19.17
C ILE A 276 -15.58 -19.67 -19.91
N GLU A 277 -14.80 -20.67 -20.33
CA GLU A 277 -15.26 -21.98 -20.80
C GLU A 277 -15.52 -22.91 -19.58
N ALA A 278 -16.61 -22.71 -18.82
CA ALA A 278 -16.79 -23.48 -17.57
C ALA A 278 -16.92 -25.00 -17.79
N GLU A 279 -17.32 -25.44 -19.00
CA GLU A 279 -17.47 -26.85 -19.35
C GLU A 279 -16.17 -27.65 -19.42
N ILE A 280 -15.01 -27.00 -19.58
CA ILE A 280 -13.71 -27.67 -19.60
C ILE A 280 -13.12 -27.87 -18.20
N LEU A 281 -13.73 -27.27 -17.18
CA LEU A 281 -13.25 -27.34 -15.81
C LEU A 281 -13.68 -28.66 -15.15
N GLU A 282 -12.70 -29.34 -14.56
CA GLU A 282 -12.89 -30.52 -13.75
C GLU A 282 -12.68 -30.19 -12.26
N TYR A 283 -13.58 -30.71 -11.43
CA TYR A 283 -13.52 -30.57 -9.97
C TYR A 283 -13.23 -31.91 -9.32
N SER A 284 -12.21 -31.97 -8.47
CA SER A 284 -11.81 -33.18 -7.76
C SER A 284 -11.36 -32.90 -6.33
N TYR A 285 -11.26 -33.95 -5.52
CA TYR A 285 -10.87 -33.86 -4.11
C TYR A 285 -9.68 -34.80 -3.87
N PRO A 286 -8.45 -34.36 -4.19
CA PRO A 286 -7.26 -35.21 -4.12
C PRO A 286 -6.93 -35.63 -2.69
N GLU A 287 -7.25 -34.77 -1.71
CA GLU A 287 -7.06 -35.00 -0.28
C GLU A 287 -8.30 -34.57 0.51
N THR A 288 -8.30 -34.83 1.82
CA THR A 288 -9.39 -34.35 2.69
C THR A 288 -9.32 -32.84 2.76
N ASP A 289 -10.46 -32.17 2.62
CA ASP A 289 -10.59 -30.71 2.68
C ASP A 289 -9.78 -29.94 1.61
N VAL A 290 -9.39 -30.62 0.52
CA VAL A 290 -8.74 -29.99 -0.63
C VAL A 290 -9.65 -30.09 -1.85
N LEU A 291 -10.07 -28.95 -2.40
CA LEU A 291 -10.76 -28.85 -3.69
C LEU A 291 -9.74 -28.53 -4.78
N ARG A 292 -9.68 -29.35 -5.83
CA ARG A 292 -8.89 -29.06 -7.02
C ARG A 292 -9.80 -28.68 -8.18
N VAL A 293 -9.50 -27.54 -8.79
CA VAL A 293 -10.06 -27.09 -10.08
C VAL A 293 -8.98 -27.30 -11.13
N SER A 294 -9.25 -28.06 -12.18
CA SER A 294 -8.26 -28.36 -13.23
C SER A 294 -8.86 -28.40 -14.62
N TYR A 295 -8.02 -28.21 -15.63
CA TYR A 295 -8.41 -28.36 -17.03
C TYR A 295 -7.19 -28.72 -17.88
N ASP A 296 -7.45 -29.32 -19.03
CA ASP A 296 -6.42 -29.70 -20.00
C ASP A 296 -6.46 -28.80 -21.23
N VAL A 297 -5.31 -28.22 -21.58
CA VAL A 297 -5.12 -27.50 -22.84
C VAL A 297 -4.37 -28.40 -23.80
N THR A 298 -5.05 -28.78 -24.88
CA THR A 298 -4.45 -29.60 -25.94
C THR A 298 -4.14 -28.76 -27.16
N TYR A 299 -2.92 -28.87 -27.66
CA TYR A 299 -2.46 -28.12 -28.82
C TYR A 299 -1.41 -28.86 -29.64
N LEU A 300 -1.31 -28.52 -30.93
CA LEU A 300 -0.24 -29.01 -31.78
C LEU A 300 1.09 -28.29 -31.48
N ASP A 301 2.14 -29.08 -31.34
CA ASP A 301 3.54 -28.68 -31.26
C ASP A 301 3.98 -27.97 -32.56
N ILE A 302 5.19 -27.40 -32.56
CA ILE A 302 5.73 -26.61 -33.68
C ILE A 302 5.85 -27.40 -34.98
N ASP A 303 5.96 -28.72 -34.91
CA ASP A 303 5.97 -29.59 -36.08
C ASP A 303 4.60 -29.68 -36.79
N GLY A 304 3.55 -29.11 -36.17
CA GLY A 304 2.18 -29.09 -36.65
C GLY A 304 1.51 -30.47 -36.67
N VAL A 305 2.10 -31.48 -36.03
CA VAL A 305 1.67 -32.88 -36.07
C VAL A 305 1.60 -33.50 -34.67
N THR A 306 2.54 -33.19 -33.80
CA THR A 306 2.60 -33.70 -32.44
C THR A 306 1.59 -32.97 -31.57
N GLU A 307 0.71 -33.71 -30.92
CA GLU A 307 -0.27 -33.16 -29.99
C GLU A 307 0.30 -33.18 -28.57
N ILE A 308 0.34 -32.01 -27.94
CA ILE A 308 0.77 -31.80 -26.56
C ILE A 308 -0.48 -31.46 -25.75
N THR A 309 -0.66 -32.15 -24.63
CA THR A 309 -1.67 -31.83 -23.63
C THR A 309 -0.95 -31.38 -22.37
N GLU A 310 -1.28 -30.17 -21.93
CA GLU A 310 -0.83 -29.62 -20.65
C GLU A 310 -2.01 -29.53 -19.70
N THR A 311 -1.79 -29.91 -18.44
CA THR A 311 -2.79 -29.81 -17.38
C THR A 311 -2.46 -28.62 -16.50
N TYR A 312 -3.44 -27.75 -16.32
CA TYR A 312 -3.39 -26.65 -15.36
C TYR A 312 -4.32 -26.95 -14.20
N TYR A 313 -3.90 -26.60 -12.99
CA TYR A 313 -4.72 -26.81 -11.81
C TYR A 313 -4.48 -25.76 -10.73
N ALA A 314 -5.55 -25.50 -9.97
CA ALA A 314 -5.52 -24.83 -8.69
C ALA A 314 -5.98 -25.80 -7.59
N GLU A 315 -5.26 -25.84 -6.48
CA GLU A 315 -5.65 -26.54 -5.26
C GLU A 315 -6.00 -25.54 -4.17
N ILE A 316 -7.20 -25.70 -3.62
CA ILE A 316 -7.75 -24.88 -2.54
C ILE A 316 -7.80 -25.78 -1.30
N ASP A 317 -6.87 -25.54 -0.37
CA ASP A 317 -6.77 -26.30 0.88
C ASP A 317 -7.49 -25.54 1.99
N PHE A 318 -8.63 -26.07 2.41
CA PHE A 318 -9.51 -25.49 3.42
C PHE A 318 -9.01 -25.71 4.85
N THR A 319 -8.03 -26.60 5.06
CA THR A 319 -7.39 -26.76 6.38
C THR A 319 -6.18 -25.84 6.52
N ALA A 320 -5.35 -25.75 5.47
CA ALA A 320 -4.16 -24.92 5.47
C ALA A 320 -4.45 -23.44 5.16
N ASN A 321 -5.65 -23.14 4.66
CA ASN A 321 -6.04 -21.82 4.18
C ASN A 321 -5.09 -21.32 3.07
N THR A 322 -4.86 -22.17 2.06
CA THR A 322 -3.95 -21.88 0.94
C THR A 322 -4.61 -22.09 -0.41
N PHE A 323 -4.20 -21.29 -1.38
CA PHE A 323 -4.52 -21.47 -2.80
C PHE A 323 -3.22 -21.70 -3.57
N THR A 324 -3.07 -22.87 -4.19
CA THR A 324 -1.85 -23.26 -4.90
C THR A 324 -2.15 -23.43 -6.38
N VAL A 325 -1.37 -22.77 -7.24
CA VAL A 325 -1.40 -23.00 -8.70
C VAL A 325 -0.10 -23.62 -9.16
N ASN A 326 -0.17 -24.55 -10.11
CA ASN A 326 1.02 -25.17 -10.68
C ASN A 326 1.89 -24.17 -11.45
N ASN A 327 1.26 -23.15 -12.03
CA ASN A 327 1.86 -21.92 -12.55
C ASN A 327 0.73 -20.89 -12.80
N PHE A 328 1.07 -19.64 -13.09
CA PHE A 328 0.06 -18.59 -13.29
C PHE A 328 -0.67 -18.68 -14.64
N ASP A 329 -0.19 -19.48 -15.61
CA ASP A 329 -0.94 -19.73 -16.85
C ASP A 329 -2.31 -20.36 -16.56
N PHE A 330 -2.50 -20.99 -15.39
CA PHE A 330 -3.80 -21.48 -14.91
C PHE A 330 -4.91 -20.43 -15.09
N PHE A 331 -4.65 -19.15 -14.84
CA PHE A 331 -5.66 -18.09 -14.91
C PHE A 331 -6.08 -17.71 -16.34
N SER A 332 -5.37 -18.20 -17.37
CA SER A 332 -5.58 -17.79 -18.76
C SER A 332 -6.22 -18.86 -19.64
N GLY A 333 -5.99 -20.14 -19.35
CA GLY A 333 -6.30 -21.22 -20.30
C GLY A 333 -7.79 -21.58 -20.41
N TYR A 334 -8.64 -21.09 -19.50
CA TYR A 334 -10.10 -21.28 -19.54
C TYR A 334 -10.88 -20.04 -20.00
N ILE A 335 -10.21 -18.95 -20.40
CA ILE A 335 -10.87 -17.72 -20.84
C ILE A 335 -11.63 -17.97 -22.15
N ALA A 336 -12.89 -17.50 -22.23
CA ALA A 336 -13.69 -17.61 -23.44
C ALA A 336 -13.18 -16.68 -24.55
N SER A 337 -13.39 -17.06 -25.81
CA SER A 337 -13.00 -16.18 -26.92
C SER A 337 -13.87 -14.93 -26.99
N THR A 338 -13.25 -13.77 -27.13
CA THR A 338 -13.95 -12.50 -27.26
C THR A 338 -14.37 -12.14 -28.69
N GLU A 339 -15.21 -11.11 -28.87
CA GLU A 339 -15.67 -10.66 -30.19
C GLU A 339 -14.56 -9.98 -31.02
N SER A 340 -13.59 -9.33 -30.35
CA SER A 340 -12.57 -8.51 -31.00
C SER A 340 -11.35 -9.31 -31.47
N ASN A 341 -10.98 -9.21 -32.76
CA ASN A 341 -9.79 -9.88 -33.31
C ASN A 341 -8.55 -8.98 -33.30
N TYR A 342 -7.82 -8.99 -32.19
CA TYR A 342 -6.61 -8.17 -32.02
C TYR A 342 -5.36 -8.72 -32.71
N GLY A 343 -5.38 -10.00 -33.09
CA GLY A 343 -4.28 -10.69 -33.77
C GLY A 343 -4.42 -10.73 -35.30
N GLU A 344 -5.35 -9.96 -35.87
CA GLU A 344 -5.58 -9.96 -37.32
C GLU A 344 -4.27 -9.70 -38.09
N GLY A 345 -3.95 -10.58 -39.04
CA GLY A 345 -2.76 -10.46 -39.90
C GLY A 345 -1.42 -10.73 -39.21
N LEU A 346 -1.43 -11.21 -37.96
CA LEU A 346 -0.25 -11.62 -37.21
C LEU A 346 -0.13 -13.14 -37.17
N ASN A 347 1.03 -13.65 -37.56
CA ASN A 347 1.36 -15.07 -37.57
C ASN A 347 2.42 -15.37 -36.52
N TYR A 348 2.01 -16.01 -35.43
CA TYR A 348 2.93 -16.48 -34.39
C TYR A 348 3.55 -17.80 -34.85
N VAL A 349 4.79 -17.73 -35.34
CA VAL A 349 5.44 -18.85 -36.02
C VAL A 349 6.31 -19.70 -35.10
N ASP A 350 6.75 -19.13 -33.98
CA ASP A 350 7.52 -19.84 -32.95
C ASP A 350 7.35 -19.15 -31.58
N ALA A 351 7.73 -19.83 -30.50
CA ALA A 351 7.80 -19.25 -29.17
C ALA A 351 8.82 -19.95 -28.26
N ASP A 352 9.60 -19.16 -27.51
CA ASP A 352 10.43 -19.64 -26.41
C ASP A 352 9.72 -19.38 -25.08
N PHE A 353 9.63 -20.41 -24.24
CA PHE A 353 9.00 -20.33 -22.92
C PHE A 353 10.02 -20.63 -21.81
N ILE A 354 9.96 -19.83 -20.76
CA ILE A 354 10.43 -20.20 -19.42
C ILE A 354 9.17 -20.62 -18.66
N GLU A 355 9.11 -21.88 -18.26
CA GLU A 355 7.99 -22.42 -17.51
C GLU A 355 7.88 -21.76 -16.14
N GLY A 356 6.65 -21.39 -15.76
CA GLY A 356 6.34 -20.87 -14.44
C GLY A 356 6.53 -21.93 -13.35
N SER A 357 6.83 -21.47 -12.15
CA SER A 357 6.91 -22.33 -10.97
C SER A 357 5.59 -22.37 -10.21
N GLU A 358 5.42 -23.42 -9.41
CA GLU A 358 4.28 -23.51 -8.50
C GLU A 358 4.28 -22.33 -7.52
N VAL A 359 3.11 -21.73 -7.33
CA VAL A 359 2.92 -20.62 -6.39
C VAL A 359 1.87 -20.99 -5.37
N VAL A 360 2.25 -20.92 -4.10
CA VAL A 360 1.35 -21.10 -2.95
C VAL A 360 1.00 -19.72 -2.40
N ILE A 361 -0.27 -19.36 -2.48
CA ILE A 361 -0.84 -18.14 -1.89
C ILE A 361 -1.40 -18.50 -0.51
N PRO A 362 -0.80 -18.02 0.59
CA PRO A 362 -1.24 -18.32 1.95
C PRO A 362 -2.40 -17.40 2.34
N LEU A 363 -3.62 -17.69 1.88
CA LEU A 363 -4.82 -16.88 2.17
C LEU A 363 -5.04 -16.66 3.67
N GLY A 364 -4.75 -17.68 4.49
CA GLY A 364 -4.80 -17.58 5.95
C GLY A 364 -3.90 -16.48 6.50
N PHE A 365 -2.70 -16.24 5.94
CA PHE A 365 -1.83 -15.13 6.33
C PHE A 365 -2.46 -13.76 6.05
N TYR A 366 -3.33 -13.66 5.05
CA TYR A 366 -4.14 -12.46 4.75
C TYR A 366 -5.49 -12.46 5.46
N ASN A 367 -5.67 -13.29 6.50
CA ASN A 367 -6.89 -13.34 7.30
C ASN A 367 -8.14 -13.64 6.47
N PHE A 368 -7.96 -14.36 5.36
CA PHE A 368 -9.03 -14.96 4.59
C PHE A 368 -9.11 -16.42 4.96
N ASP A 369 -10.23 -16.78 5.57
CA ASP A 369 -10.53 -18.14 5.94
C ASP A 369 -11.33 -18.83 4.83
N LEU A 370 -11.14 -20.13 4.67
CA LEU A 370 -11.81 -20.97 3.69
C LEU A 370 -12.70 -21.95 4.45
N VAL A 371 -13.99 -21.97 4.12
CA VAL A 371 -14.98 -22.66 4.96
C VAL A 371 -15.65 -23.79 4.21
N ILE A 372 -15.60 -24.99 4.77
CA ILE A 372 -16.44 -26.11 4.33
C ILE A 372 -17.72 -26.07 5.17
N HIS A 373 -18.85 -25.85 4.50
CA HIS A 373 -20.16 -25.78 5.14
C HIS A 373 -21.07 -26.87 4.59
N THR A 374 -21.92 -27.46 5.44
CA THR A 374 -22.84 -28.51 5.01
C THR A 374 -24.25 -28.20 5.50
N GLU A 375 -25.19 -28.08 4.57
CA GLU A 375 -26.62 -27.93 4.85
C GLU A 375 -27.41 -29.08 4.21
N GLY A 376 -27.92 -29.99 5.04
CA GLY A 376 -28.64 -31.16 4.55
C GLY A 376 -27.72 -32.15 3.83
N GLU A 377 -27.91 -32.32 2.52
CA GLU A 377 -27.08 -33.18 1.65
C GLU A 377 -26.06 -32.38 0.83
N GLU A 378 -26.12 -31.04 0.86
CA GLU A 378 -25.25 -30.15 0.10
C GLU A 378 -24.02 -29.76 0.93
N THR A 379 -22.85 -29.79 0.29
CA THR A 379 -21.58 -29.32 0.86
C THR A 379 -21.06 -28.17 0.00
N TYR A 380 -20.83 -27.04 0.65
CA TYR A 380 -20.33 -25.81 0.05
C TYR A 380 -18.85 -25.63 0.40
N TYR A 381 -18.06 -25.25 -0.60
CA TYR A 381 -16.63 -24.95 -0.49
C TYR A 381 -16.45 -23.45 -0.65
N LEU A 382 -16.57 -22.74 0.48
CA LEU A 382 -16.76 -21.30 0.52
C LEU A 382 -15.44 -20.54 0.65
N MET A 383 -15.33 -19.44 -0.09
CA MET A 383 -14.27 -18.45 0.10
C MET A 383 -14.84 -17.03 0.02
N PRO A 384 -14.12 -16.01 0.54
CA PRO A 384 -14.57 -14.62 0.41
C PRO A 384 -14.76 -14.25 -1.06
N LEU A 385 -15.88 -13.63 -1.41
CA LEU A 385 -16.25 -13.32 -2.79
C LEU A 385 -15.19 -12.47 -3.52
N ALA A 386 -14.61 -11.47 -2.85
CA ALA A 386 -13.55 -10.66 -3.44
C ALA A 386 -12.30 -11.48 -3.77
N VAL A 387 -11.98 -12.49 -2.95
CA VAL A 387 -10.86 -13.41 -3.19
C VAL A 387 -11.19 -14.34 -4.36
N ALA A 388 -12.41 -14.90 -4.43
CA ALA A 388 -12.87 -15.67 -5.59
C ALA A 388 -12.77 -14.84 -6.88
N ASN A 389 -13.25 -13.60 -6.83
CA ASN A 389 -13.20 -12.68 -7.96
C ASN A 389 -11.76 -12.44 -8.42
N ARG A 390 -10.84 -12.11 -7.52
CA ARG A 390 -9.43 -11.88 -7.91
C ARG A 390 -8.79 -13.12 -8.49
N LEU A 391 -9.00 -14.29 -7.88
CA LEU A 391 -8.33 -15.52 -8.27
C LEU A 391 -8.89 -16.09 -9.58
N PHE A 392 -10.20 -16.00 -9.84
CA PHE A 392 -10.80 -16.69 -10.99
C PHE A 392 -11.23 -15.77 -12.12
N ALA A 393 -11.48 -14.49 -11.84
CA ALA A 393 -11.97 -13.52 -12.81
C ALA A 393 -11.00 -12.36 -13.06
N GLY A 394 -10.11 -12.05 -12.11
CA GLY A 394 -9.27 -10.84 -12.17
C GLY A 394 -8.30 -10.73 -13.35
N ASP A 395 -8.02 -11.81 -14.08
CA ASP A 395 -7.16 -11.82 -15.28
C ASP A 395 -7.95 -12.07 -16.59
N ILE A 396 -9.29 -12.18 -16.51
CA ILE A 396 -10.16 -12.42 -17.68
C ILE A 396 -10.75 -11.12 -18.26
N TYR A 397 -10.42 -9.97 -17.67
CA TYR A 397 -11.01 -8.65 -17.96
C TYR A 397 -12.52 -8.56 -17.73
N TYR A 398 -13.05 -9.42 -16.87
CA TYR A 398 -14.43 -9.43 -16.41
C TYR A 398 -14.43 -9.63 -14.90
N ASP A 399 -15.12 -8.78 -14.17
CA ASP A 399 -15.15 -8.80 -12.70
C ASP A 399 -16.58 -8.91 -12.17
N VAL A 400 -16.74 -9.57 -11.03
CA VAL A 400 -17.97 -9.65 -10.26
C VAL A 400 -17.96 -8.62 -9.14
N TYR A 401 -18.75 -7.57 -9.30
CA TYR A 401 -18.93 -6.50 -8.33
C TYR A 401 -20.17 -6.74 -7.45
N TYR A 402 -19.96 -6.86 -6.15
CA TYR A 402 -21.02 -6.90 -5.14
C TYR A 402 -21.27 -5.50 -4.57
N ASN A 403 -22.54 -5.15 -4.31
CA ASN A 403 -22.89 -3.86 -3.72
C ASN A 403 -23.83 -3.91 -2.50
N GLY A 404 -24.17 -5.11 -2.01
CA GLY A 404 -25.18 -5.32 -0.96
C GLY A 404 -26.51 -5.86 -1.48
N ASP A 405 -26.97 -5.36 -2.62
CA ASP A 405 -28.30 -5.67 -3.16
C ASP A 405 -28.24 -6.65 -4.34
N LYS A 406 -27.12 -6.65 -5.07
CA LYS A 406 -26.93 -7.40 -6.32
C LYS A 406 -25.44 -7.73 -6.54
N LEU A 407 -25.19 -8.76 -7.34
CA LEU A 407 -23.93 -9.03 -8.01
C LEU A 407 -23.97 -8.53 -9.46
N TRP A 408 -22.93 -7.87 -9.91
CA TRP A 408 -22.82 -7.36 -11.28
C TRP A 408 -21.60 -7.97 -11.94
N GLY A 409 -21.76 -8.55 -13.11
CA GLY A 409 -20.64 -9.01 -13.92
C GLY A 409 -20.30 -7.96 -14.98
N ILE A 410 -19.12 -7.35 -14.88
CA ILE A 410 -18.77 -6.10 -15.56
C ILE A 410 -17.43 -6.25 -16.26
N ASP A 411 -17.33 -5.69 -17.48
CA ASP A 411 -16.05 -5.56 -18.17
C ASP A 411 -15.12 -4.59 -17.43
N THR A 412 -13.88 -5.02 -17.24
CA THR A 412 -12.82 -4.19 -16.64
C THR A 412 -12.70 -2.83 -17.35
N PHE A 413 -12.91 -2.76 -18.67
CA PHE A 413 -12.77 -1.54 -19.46
C PHE A 413 -13.84 -0.48 -19.20
N VAL A 414 -15.08 -0.90 -18.93
CA VAL A 414 -16.15 0.02 -18.52
C VAL A 414 -15.76 0.76 -17.25
N ILE A 415 -15.08 0.05 -16.35
CA ILE A 415 -14.62 0.55 -15.05
C ILE A 415 -13.38 1.43 -15.20
N SER A 416 -12.39 1.00 -15.99
CA SER A 416 -11.12 1.71 -16.16
C SER A 416 -11.17 2.91 -17.09
N GLY A 417 -11.97 2.84 -18.16
CA GLY A 417 -12.02 3.85 -19.22
C GLY A 417 -13.03 4.96 -18.96
N GLY A 418 -14.02 4.71 -18.09
CA GLY A 418 -15.13 5.63 -17.86
C GLY A 418 -16.06 5.75 -19.07
N ASP A 419 -16.09 4.75 -19.94
CA ASP A 419 -16.88 4.73 -21.19
C ASP A 419 -18.39 4.74 -20.91
N ASP A 420 -18.81 4.13 -19.79
CA ASP A 420 -20.19 4.18 -19.30
C ASP A 420 -20.28 4.65 -17.85
N PRO A 421 -20.23 5.98 -17.60
CA PRO A 421 -20.33 6.52 -16.25
C PRO A 421 -21.71 6.29 -15.61
N ALA A 422 -22.75 5.99 -16.41
CA ALA A 422 -24.06 5.67 -15.89
C ALA A 422 -24.08 4.28 -15.25
N LEU A 423 -23.48 3.28 -15.93
CA LEU A 423 -23.30 1.94 -15.38
C LEU A 423 -22.46 1.97 -14.09
N ILE A 424 -21.35 2.71 -14.06
CA ILE A 424 -20.55 2.85 -12.82
C ILE A 424 -21.36 3.47 -11.67
N THR A 425 -22.18 4.48 -11.96
CA THR A 425 -23.08 5.06 -10.96
C THR A 425 -24.12 4.04 -10.49
N GLU A 426 -24.66 3.24 -11.41
CA GLU A 426 -25.68 2.23 -11.14
C GLU A 426 -25.16 1.11 -10.23
N ILE A 427 -24.01 0.51 -10.55
CA ILE A 427 -23.43 -0.57 -9.74
C ILE A 427 -23.08 -0.08 -8.33
N GLN A 428 -22.65 1.18 -8.19
CA GLN A 428 -22.32 1.78 -6.90
C GLN A 428 -23.55 2.19 -6.09
N THR A 429 -24.73 2.28 -6.71
CA THR A 429 -25.96 2.67 -6.02
C THR A 429 -26.61 1.46 -5.35
N SER A 430 -26.71 1.48 -4.02
CA SER A 430 -27.32 0.40 -3.26
C SER A 430 -27.93 0.87 -1.93
N SER A 431 -28.63 -0.05 -1.26
CA SER A 431 -29.16 0.13 0.09
C SER A 431 -28.09 0.48 1.13
N LEU A 432 -26.82 0.16 0.86
CA LEU A 432 -25.69 0.38 1.77
C LEU A 432 -25.07 1.79 1.66
N ASN A 433 -25.38 2.59 0.63
CA ASN A 433 -24.82 3.94 0.47
C ASN A 433 -25.12 4.90 1.63
N ALA A 434 -26.13 4.58 2.46
CA ALA A 434 -26.55 5.38 3.61
C ALA A 434 -26.04 4.82 4.95
N GLU A 435 -25.31 3.70 4.92
CA GLU A 435 -24.76 3.03 6.10
C GLU A 435 -23.26 3.31 6.23
N ASN A 436 -22.61 2.78 7.27
CA ASN A 436 -21.16 2.82 7.40
C ASN A 436 -20.60 1.42 7.24
N ALA A 437 -19.48 1.28 6.53
CA ALA A 437 -18.78 0.01 6.39
C ALA A 437 -18.44 -0.57 7.79
N PRO A 438 -18.92 -1.79 8.09
CA PRO A 438 -18.58 -2.52 9.31
C PRO A 438 -17.07 -2.75 9.46
N ARG A 439 -16.61 -2.96 10.70
CA ARG A 439 -15.19 -3.10 11.01
C ARG A 439 -14.55 -4.28 10.28
N ASP A 440 -15.23 -5.42 10.22
CA ASP A 440 -14.77 -6.63 9.54
C ASP A 440 -14.64 -6.43 8.04
N MET A 441 -15.54 -5.64 7.42
CA MET A 441 -15.40 -5.23 6.02
C MET A 441 -14.12 -4.41 5.79
N LYS A 442 -13.87 -3.40 6.63
CA LYS A 442 -12.64 -2.57 6.55
C LYS A 442 -11.37 -3.38 6.81
N LEU A 443 -11.44 -4.35 7.72
CA LEU A 443 -10.35 -5.28 8.01
C LEU A 443 -10.05 -6.17 6.82
N ALA A 444 -11.09 -6.74 6.18
CA ALA A 444 -10.95 -7.53 4.97
C ALA A 444 -10.31 -6.71 3.85
N SER A 445 -10.74 -5.47 3.62
CA SER A 445 -10.12 -4.60 2.61
C SER A 445 -8.66 -4.28 2.87
N TYR A 446 -8.29 -4.03 4.13
CA TYR A 446 -6.90 -3.82 4.52
C TYR A 446 -6.02 -5.02 4.16
N HIS A 447 -6.46 -6.23 4.51
CA HIS A 447 -5.72 -7.45 4.19
C HIS A 447 -5.74 -7.81 2.70
N TYR A 448 -6.87 -7.55 2.04
CA TYR A 448 -7.06 -7.79 0.61
C TYR A 448 -6.07 -6.98 -0.23
N LEU A 449 -5.87 -5.70 0.10
CA LEU A 449 -4.88 -4.87 -0.59
C LEU A 449 -3.46 -5.44 -0.46
N ALA A 450 -3.08 -5.93 0.72
CA ALA A 450 -1.78 -6.58 0.88
C ALA A 450 -1.69 -7.86 0.02
N PHE A 451 -2.74 -8.69 0.04
CA PHE A 451 -2.82 -9.92 -0.77
C PHE A 451 -2.65 -9.63 -2.26
N VAL A 452 -3.47 -8.72 -2.80
CA VAL A 452 -3.46 -8.42 -4.22
C VAL A 452 -2.11 -7.85 -4.64
N MET A 453 -1.58 -6.91 -3.87
CA MET A 453 -0.30 -6.29 -4.21
C MET A 453 0.90 -7.24 -4.01
N ASP A 454 0.78 -8.26 -3.17
CA ASP A 454 1.84 -9.26 -2.98
C ASP A 454 1.93 -10.27 -4.14
N TYR A 455 0.82 -10.61 -4.77
CA TYR A 455 0.77 -11.70 -5.77
C TYR A 455 0.41 -11.25 -7.18
N PHE A 456 -0.20 -10.07 -7.36
CA PHE A 456 -0.71 -9.62 -8.65
C PHE A 456 -0.15 -8.27 -9.11
N TYR A 457 0.69 -7.61 -8.31
CA TYR A 457 1.37 -6.39 -8.69
C TYR A 457 2.75 -6.67 -9.29
N GLY A 458 2.87 -6.58 -10.61
CA GLY A 458 4.05 -7.00 -11.36
C GLY A 458 5.32 -6.20 -11.03
N LEU A 459 5.16 -4.97 -10.55
CA LEU A 459 6.29 -4.10 -10.19
C LEU A 459 6.77 -4.30 -8.74
N LYS A 460 6.21 -5.25 -7.97
CA LYS A 460 6.67 -5.51 -6.59
C LYS A 460 8.20 -5.71 -6.50
N PRO A 461 8.86 -6.47 -7.40
CA PRO A 461 10.32 -6.59 -7.40
C PRO A 461 11.03 -5.27 -7.70
N ASP A 462 10.57 -4.49 -8.67
CA ASP A 462 11.13 -3.17 -9.02
C ASP A 462 11.02 -2.17 -7.87
N LYS A 463 9.95 -2.26 -7.07
CA LYS A 463 9.78 -1.45 -5.87
C LYS A 463 10.59 -1.95 -4.66
N GLY A 464 11.14 -3.17 -4.74
CA GLY A 464 11.99 -3.77 -3.70
C GLY A 464 11.21 -4.13 -2.42
N TYR A 465 9.98 -4.60 -2.55
CA TYR A 465 9.13 -4.98 -1.42
C TYR A 465 8.98 -6.49 -1.28
N ASP A 466 9.12 -6.99 -0.05
CA ASP A 466 8.81 -8.39 0.28
C ASP A 466 7.30 -8.59 0.44
N THR A 467 6.64 -7.66 1.16
CA THR A 467 5.19 -7.61 1.35
C THR A 467 4.66 -6.18 1.42
N TYR A 468 3.45 -5.96 0.91
CA TYR A 468 2.74 -4.70 0.96
C TYR A 468 2.16 -4.37 2.33
N TYR A 469 2.15 -5.31 3.27
CA TYR A 469 1.90 -4.96 4.67
C TYR A 469 2.87 -3.90 5.18
N ASP A 470 4.12 -3.87 4.70
CA ASP A 470 5.13 -2.88 5.08
C ASP A 470 4.74 -1.44 4.71
N LYS A 471 3.81 -1.28 3.76
CA LYS A 471 3.23 0.01 3.37
C LYS A 471 1.93 0.32 4.09
N LEU A 472 1.18 -0.70 4.45
CA LEU A 472 -0.17 -0.55 4.99
C LEU A 472 -0.21 -0.48 6.51
N TYR A 473 0.71 -1.13 7.24
CA TYR A 473 0.57 -1.30 8.70
C TYR A 473 0.49 0.04 9.46
N ALA A 474 1.20 1.07 8.99
CA ALA A 474 1.17 2.39 9.61
C ALA A 474 -0.22 3.05 9.52
N SER A 475 -0.99 2.69 8.50
CA SER A 475 -2.34 3.17 8.24
C SER A 475 -3.44 2.22 8.72
N ALA A 476 -3.09 1.03 9.22
CA ALA A 476 -4.05 -0.02 9.55
C ALA A 476 -5.15 0.46 10.52
N LYS A 477 -4.78 1.12 11.63
CA LYS A 477 -5.76 1.70 12.56
C LYS A 477 -6.70 2.69 11.87
N THR A 478 -6.16 3.54 11.00
CA THR A 478 -6.94 4.55 10.28
C THR A 478 -7.88 3.92 9.26
N MET A 479 -7.46 2.83 8.60
CA MET A 479 -8.28 2.09 7.66
C MET A 479 -9.39 1.31 8.36
N ILE A 480 -9.07 0.62 9.45
CA ILE A 480 -9.95 -0.36 10.11
C ILE A 480 -10.92 0.31 11.11
N GLU A 481 -10.43 1.22 11.95
CA GLU A 481 -11.23 1.88 13.00
C GLU A 481 -11.73 3.27 12.58
N GLY A 482 -11.27 3.79 11.43
CA GLY A 482 -11.62 5.11 10.93
C GLY A 482 -12.99 5.15 10.23
N THR A 483 -13.31 6.33 9.69
CA THR A 483 -14.48 6.48 8.82
C THR A 483 -14.23 5.86 7.45
N ASP A 484 -15.27 5.68 6.65
CA ASP A 484 -15.16 5.09 5.31
C ASP A 484 -14.27 5.99 4.42
N SER A 485 -14.41 7.31 4.55
CA SER A 485 -13.49 8.28 3.94
C SER A 485 -12.03 8.13 4.40
N ASN A 486 -11.78 7.66 5.63
CA ASN A 486 -10.41 7.37 6.07
C ASN A 486 -9.87 6.11 5.38
N LEU A 487 -10.66 5.06 5.23
CA LEU A 487 -10.28 3.88 4.44
C LEU A 487 -9.93 4.29 3.00
N TYR A 488 -10.88 4.89 2.27
CA TYR A 488 -10.70 5.29 0.88
C TYR A 488 -9.51 6.24 0.69
N SER A 489 -9.30 7.18 1.61
CA SER A 489 -8.15 8.08 1.55
C SER A 489 -6.81 7.35 1.67
N GLN A 490 -6.73 6.24 2.42
CA GLN A 490 -5.49 5.48 2.52
C GLN A 490 -5.26 4.59 1.29
N ILE A 491 -6.33 4.04 0.70
CA ILE A 491 -6.25 3.31 -0.58
C ILE A 491 -5.79 4.25 -1.70
N PHE A 492 -6.38 5.44 -1.79
CA PHE A 492 -5.96 6.49 -2.71
C PHE A 492 -4.47 6.83 -2.55
N LYS A 493 -4.00 7.01 -1.30
CA LYS A 493 -2.59 7.31 -1.01
C LYS A 493 -1.66 6.15 -1.34
N LEU A 494 -2.11 4.90 -1.18
CA LEU A 494 -1.35 3.74 -1.62
C LEU A 494 -1.16 3.81 -3.14
N ALA A 495 -2.25 3.93 -3.91
CA ALA A 495 -2.20 3.91 -5.37
C ALA A 495 -1.22 4.96 -5.94
N TYR A 496 -1.40 6.23 -5.55
CA TYR A 496 -0.55 7.32 -6.07
C TYR A 496 0.81 7.43 -5.38
N GLY A 497 0.94 6.89 -4.16
CA GLY A 497 2.21 6.84 -3.43
C GLY A 497 3.21 5.83 -3.96
N LEU A 498 2.80 4.94 -4.87
CA LEU A 498 3.67 3.96 -5.51
C LEU A 498 4.57 4.55 -6.59
N ASP A 499 4.29 5.78 -7.04
CA ASP A 499 5.01 6.43 -8.13
C ASP A 499 5.03 5.53 -9.38
N ASP A 500 3.83 5.17 -9.83
CA ASP A 500 3.56 4.24 -10.92
C ASP A 500 2.41 4.80 -11.76
N LEU A 501 2.67 5.04 -13.05
CA LEU A 501 1.70 5.64 -13.98
C LEU A 501 0.57 4.69 -14.38
N HIS A 502 0.76 3.38 -14.26
CA HIS A 502 -0.25 2.35 -14.54
C HIS A 502 -1.11 2.02 -13.32
N THR A 503 -0.77 2.52 -12.14
CA THR A 503 -1.56 2.32 -10.91
C THR A 503 -2.34 3.56 -10.54
N SER A 504 -3.65 3.43 -10.37
CA SER A 504 -4.52 4.56 -10.07
C SER A 504 -5.72 4.17 -9.20
N TYR A 505 -6.28 5.16 -8.51
CA TYR A 505 -7.52 4.99 -7.75
C TYR A 505 -8.72 5.34 -8.63
N LEU A 506 -9.68 4.42 -8.75
CA LEU A 506 -10.83 4.60 -9.64
C LEU A 506 -12.00 5.25 -8.90
N PHE A 507 -12.50 4.62 -7.83
CA PHE A 507 -13.64 5.16 -7.09
C PHE A 507 -13.78 4.60 -5.66
N ASP A 508 -14.53 5.35 -4.84
CA ASP A 508 -14.96 4.93 -3.50
C ASP A 508 -15.98 3.77 -3.58
N GLY A 509 -16.02 2.94 -2.54
CA GLY A 509 -16.94 1.79 -2.48
C GLY A 509 -18.40 2.16 -2.20
N TYR A 510 -19.28 1.16 -2.36
CA TYR A 510 -20.75 1.27 -2.28
C TYR A 510 -21.29 1.65 -0.89
N TRP A 511 -20.44 1.86 0.11
CA TRP A 511 -20.84 2.46 1.40
C TRP A 511 -21.00 3.98 1.32
N ASN A 512 -20.40 4.61 0.33
CA ASN A 512 -20.59 6.03 0.04
C ASN A 512 -21.48 6.22 -1.20
N ALA A 513 -22.06 7.41 -1.33
CA ALA A 513 -22.59 7.84 -2.63
C ALA A 513 -21.48 7.80 -3.70
N PRO A 514 -21.81 7.44 -4.96
CA PRO A 514 -20.85 7.34 -6.06
C PRO A 514 -19.88 8.53 -6.11
N ARG A 515 -18.58 8.25 -6.00
CA ARG A 515 -17.56 9.30 -5.87
C ARG A 515 -16.21 8.85 -6.41
N VAL A 516 -15.63 9.71 -7.24
CA VAL A 516 -14.22 9.68 -7.66
C VAL A 516 -13.49 10.85 -7.00
N PRO A 517 -12.49 10.62 -6.12
CA PRO A 517 -11.70 11.69 -5.53
C PRO A 517 -10.95 12.50 -6.60
N GLY A 518 -10.84 13.82 -6.39
CA GLY A 518 -9.95 14.64 -7.20
C GLY A 518 -8.49 14.31 -6.87
N LEU A 519 -7.70 14.01 -7.91
CA LEU A 519 -6.25 13.83 -7.83
C LEU A 519 -5.55 15.20 -7.78
N SER A 520 -4.42 15.38 -7.08
CA SER A 520 -3.54 16.59 -7.12
C SER A 520 -2.08 16.31 -7.46
N LEU A 521 -1.37 17.29 -8.04
CA LEU A 521 0.09 17.19 -8.24
C LEU A 521 0.85 16.93 -6.93
N SER A 522 0.29 17.29 -5.77
CA SER A 522 0.89 17.00 -4.47
C SER A 522 0.66 15.57 -3.98
N ASP A 523 -0.25 14.83 -4.62
CA ASP A 523 -0.51 13.42 -4.30
C ASP A 523 0.40 12.46 -5.09
N LEU A 524 1.09 12.98 -6.10
CA LEU A 524 1.89 12.19 -7.05
C LEU A 524 3.34 12.05 -6.60
N GLY A 525 3.91 10.88 -6.89
CA GLY A 525 5.34 10.61 -6.76
C GLY A 525 6.18 11.38 -7.79
N PRO A 526 7.51 11.50 -7.57
CA PRO A 526 8.39 12.30 -8.40
C PRO A 526 8.48 11.81 -9.86
N GLY A 527 8.44 10.50 -10.12
CA GLY A 527 8.43 9.94 -11.47
C GLY A 527 7.16 10.31 -12.24
N THR A 528 6.00 10.16 -11.61
CA THR A 528 4.72 10.56 -12.20
C THR A 528 4.64 12.08 -12.41
N VAL A 529 5.16 12.89 -11.47
CA VAL A 529 5.27 14.35 -11.65
C VAL A 529 6.14 14.69 -12.86
N ALA A 530 7.30 14.04 -13.01
CA ALA A 530 8.19 14.27 -14.15
C ALA A 530 7.50 13.96 -15.49
N PHE A 531 6.72 12.88 -15.57
CA PHE A 531 5.90 12.55 -16.74
C PHE A 531 4.95 13.69 -17.12
N TYR A 532 4.21 14.25 -16.15
CA TYR A 532 3.30 15.38 -16.42
C TYR A 532 4.04 16.66 -16.81
N GLU A 533 5.20 16.92 -16.24
CA GLU A 533 6.05 18.05 -16.64
C GLU A 533 6.50 17.91 -18.10
N TYR A 534 6.91 16.71 -18.54
CA TYR A 534 7.18 16.44 -19.95
C TYR A 534 5.93 16.61 -20.81
N LEU A 535 4.79 16.09 -20.38
CA LEU A 535 3.54 16.20 -21.12
C LEU A 535 3.16 17.67 -21.39
N TRP A 536 3.23 18.52 -20.37
CA TRP A 536 2.90 19.94 -20.51
C TRP A 536 3.93 20.70 -21.35
N ASP A 537 5.23 20.42 -21.21
CA ASP A 537 6.25 21.04 -22.07
C ASP A 537 6.04 20.68 -23.56
N ILE A 538 5.70 19.42 -23.85
CA ILE A 538 5.38 18.99 -25.21
C ILE A 538 4.09 19.64 -25.70
N GLN A 539 3.03 19.72 -24.89
CA GLN A 539 1.79 20.41 -25.25
C GLN A 539 2.03 21.88 -25.59
N ASP A 540 2.80 22.62 -24.78
CA ASP A 540 3.13 24.02 -25.01
C ASP A 540 3.87 24.22 -26.35
N ARG A 541 4.78 23.29 -26.70
CA ARG A 541 5.52 23.31 -27.97
C ARG A 541 4.61 22.99 -29.16
N LEU A 542 3.75 21.99 -29.02
CA LEU A 542 2.78 21.63 -30.06
C LEU A 542 1.76 22.75 -30.28
N ASP A 543 1.28 23.40 -29.22
CA ASP A 543 0.44 24.60 -29.29
C ASP A 543 1.17 25.74 -30.03
N ALA A 544 2.45 25.97 -29.73
CA ALA A 544 3.25 26.97 -30.43
C ALA A 544 3.46 26.65 -31.92
N LYS A 545 3.57 25.36 -32.27
CA LYS A 545 3.81 24.89 -33.64
C LYS A 545 2.55 24.85 -34.49
N TYR A 546 1.46 24.33 -33.95
CA TYR A 546 0.22 24.03 -34.68
C TYR A 546 -0.96 24.95 -34.30
N GLY A 547 -0.82 25.81 -33.30
CA GLY A 547 -1.89 26.64 -32.76
C GLY A 547 -2.70 25.94 -31.65
N SER A 548 -2.82 24.62 -31.74
CA SER A 548 -3.20 23.73 -30.65
C SER A 548 -2.59 22.34 -30.87
N TYR A 549 -2.24 21.63 -29.80
CA TYR A 549 -1.85 20.22 -29.87
C TYR A 549 -2.99 19.33 -30.41
N ASN A 550 -4.26 19.75 -30.29
CA ASN A 550 -5.41 19.08 -30.89
C ASN A 550 -5.50 19.29 -32.42
N ASP A 551 -4.83 20.32 -32.94
CA ASP A 551 -4.80 20.65 -34.36
C ASP A 551 -3.57 20.03 -35.06
N MET A 552 -2.83 19.15 -34.37
CA MET A 552 -1.70 18.44 -34.95
C MET A 552 -2.16 17.59 -36.16
N PRO A 553 -1.53 17.71 -37.33
CA PRO A 553 -1.90 16.92 -38.50
C PRO A 553 -1.60 15.44 -38.25
N THR A 554 -2.25 14.55 -39.01
CA THR A 554 -1.92 13.11 -38.94
C THR A 554 -0.53 12.80 -39.47
N HIS A 555 -0.03 13.62 -40.41
CA HIS A 555 1.35 13.56 -40.88
C HIS A 555 1.84 14.92 -41.40
N THR A 556 3.16 15.10 -41.40
CA THR A 556 3.86 16.27 -41.94
C THR A 556 4.92 15.85 -42.96
N LEU A 557 5.11 16.63 -44.04
CA LEU A 557 6.17 16.43 -45.01
C LEU A 557 7.29 17.46 -44.82
N LEU A 558 8.52 16.99 -44.73
CA LEU A 558 9.73 17.77 -44.48
C LEU A 558 10.79 17.52 -45.55
N ASP A 559 11.85 18.34 -45.54
CA ASP A 559 13.03 18.20 -46.40
C ASP A 559 12.67 18.05 -47.90
N ASN A 560 11.84 18.96 -48.40
CA ASN A 560 11.32 18.95 -49.79
C ASN A 560 10.55 17.66 -50.13
N ASP A 561 9.64 17.25 -49.24
CA ASP A 561 8.79 16.06 -49.36
C ASP A 561 9.58 14.74 -49.47
N THR A 562 10.77 14.67 -48.86
CA THR A 562 11.58 13.45 -48.79
C THR A 562 11.48 12.74 -47.44
N VAL A 563 11.10 13.46 -46.39
CA VAL A 563 10.87 12.93 -45.04
C VAL A 563 9.39 13.08 -44.71
N ALA A 564 8.72 11.99 -44.35
CA ALA A 564 7.37 12.03 -43.77
C ALA A 564 7.45 11.79 -42.26
N VAL A 565 6.72 12.57 -41.48
CA VAL A 565 6.54 12.37 -40.04
C VAL A 565 5.10 11.99 -39.81
N ILE A 566 4.84 10.78 -39.33
CA ILE A 566 3.50 10.26 -39.04
C ILE A 566 3.28 10.37 -37.54
N HIS A 567 2.31 11.19 -37.15
CA HIS A 567 2.03 11.48 -35.75
C HIS A 567 1.03 10.46 -35.21
N ILE A 568 1.48 9.58 -34.31
CA ILE A 568 0.62 8.61 -33.64
C ILE A 568 0.54 9.02 -32.18
N THR A 569 -0.59 9.58 -31.75
CA THR A 569 -0.79 10.10 -30.37
C THR A 569 -1.36 9.07 -29.40
N GLY A 570 -1.77 7.91 -29.89
CA GLY A 570 -2.24 6.77 -29.11
C GLY A 570 -2.50 5.58 -30.00
N PHE A 571 -2.60 4.39 -29.41
CA PHE A 571 -2.86 3.14 -30.13
C PHE A 571 -4.28 2.64 -29.84
N THR A 572 -5.09 2.51 -30.89
CA THR A 572 -6.41 1.89 -30.87
C THR A 572 -6.44 0.71 -31.87
N ILE A 573 -7.51 -0.07 -31.86
CA ILE A 573 -7.69 -1.16 -32.85
C ILE A 573 -7.66 -0.66 -34.31
N ASP A 574 -8.01 0.61 -34.53
CA ASP A 574 -8.09 1.24 -35.85
C ASP A 574 -6.78 1.89 -36.32
N THR A 575 -5.86 2.20 -35.40
CA THR A 575 -4.59 2.88 -35.73
C THR A 575 -3.80 2.21 -36.88
N PRO A 576 -3.71 0.87 -37.01
CA PRO A 576 -3.03 0.25 -38.15
C PRO A 576 -3.67 0.56 -39.52
N ASN A 577 -5.00 0.68 -39.56
CA ASN A 577 -5.73 1.02 -40.78
C ASN A 577 -5.49 2.49 -41.16
N GLU A 578 -5.49 3.39 -40.18
CA GLU A 578 -5.18 4.80 -40.35
C GLU A 578 -3.74 5.00 -40.83
N PHE A 579 -2.79 4.30 -40.19
CA PHE A 579 -1.38 4.27 -40.59
C PHE A 579 -1.23 3.87 -42.05
N LYS A 580 -1.88 2.76 -42.46
CA LYS A 580 -1.86 2.29 -43.84
C LYS A 580 -2.41 3.33 -44.82
N ALA A 581 -3.54 3.96 -44.47
CA ALA A 581 -4.17 4.99 -45.32
C ALA A 581 -3.24 6.21 -45.52
N ILE A 582 -2.50 6.60 -44.48
CA ILE A 582 -1.47 7.65 -44.58
C ILE A 582 -0.36 7.19 -45.52
N MET A 583 0.22 6.01 -45.31
CA MET A 583 1.30 5.46 -46.13
C MET A 583 0.94 5.39 -47.62
N ASP A 584 -0.27 4.95 -47.96
CA ASP A 584 -0.76 4.88 -49.34
C ASP A 584 -0.93 6.27 -50.00
N SER A 585 -1.08 7.32 -49.18
CA SER A 585 -1.25 8.70 -49.64
C SER A 585 0.06 9.47 -49.81
N LEU A 586 1.17 8.96 -49.27
CA LEU A 586 2.45 9.66 -49.28
C LEU A 586 3.00 9.84 -50.71
N PRO A 587 3.61 11.00 -51.03
CA PRO A 587 4.27 11.20 -52.30
C PRO A 587 5.40 10.20 -52.53
N SER A 588 5.64 9.82 -53.80
CA SER A 588 6.73 8.91 -54.16
C SER A 588 8.13 9.50 -53.88
N THR A 589 8.23 10.79 -53.58
CA THR A 589 9.48 11.46 -53.18
C THR A 589 9.92 11.11 -51.76
N VAL A 590 8.99 10.62 -50.92
CA VAL A 590 9.30 10.24 -49.54
C VAL A 590 10.14 8.97 -49.53
N THR A 591 11.34 9.07 -48.95
CA THR A 591 12.27 7.95 -48.74
C THR A 591 12.39 7.57 -47.27
N ASP A 592 12.23 8.54 -46.37
CA ASP A 592 12.41 8.37 -44.94
C ASP A 592 11.08 8.64 -44.23
N VAL A 593 10.70 7.77 -43.30
CA VAL A 593 9.46 7.88 -42.53
C VAL A 593 9.78 7.82 -41.04
N VAL A 594 9.32 8.82 -40.31
CA VAL A 594 9.43 8.93 -38.86
C VAL A 594 8.08 8.56 -38.24
N ILE A 595 8.07 7.56 -37.38
CA ILE A 595 6.95 7.28 -36.48
C ILE A 595 7.12 8.17 -35.27
N ASP A 596 6.29 9.21 -35.18
CA ASP A 596 6.33 10.17 -34.09
C ASP A 596 5.44 9.72 -32.92
N LEU A 597 6.10 9.29 -31.85
CA LEU A 597 5.52 8.89 -30.57
C LEU A 597 5.81 9.91 -29.46
N SER A 598 6.30 11.11 -29.80
CA SER A 598 6.74 12.12 -28.82
C SER A 598 5.59 12.67 -27.97
N TYR A 599 4.34 12.42 -28.35
CA TYR A 599 3.13 12.77 -27.61
C TYR A 599 2.16 11.57 -27.55
N ASN A 600 2.70 10.38 -27.29
CA ASN A 600 1.94 9.13 -27.24
C ASN A 600 2.06 8.44 -25.89
N THR A 601 0.94 8.25 -25.19
CA THR A 601 0.90 7.64 -23.86
C THR A 601 0.59 6.13 -23.87
N GLY A 602 0.58 5.50 -25.04
CA GLY A 602 0.33 4.07 -25.22
C GLY A 602 -1.02 3.75 -25.82
N GLY A 603 -1.59 2.59 -25.43
CA GLY A 603 -2.86 2.07 -25.93
C GLY A 603 -2.81 0.56 -26.21
N ASN A 604 -3.37 0.15 -27.34
CA ASN A 604 -3.46 -1.25 -27.75
C ASN A 604 -2.12 -1.83 -28.25
N VAL A 605 -1.65 -2.90 -27.62
CA VAL A 605 -0.40 -3.61 -27.99
C VAL A 605 -0.51 -4.32 -29.36
N GLY A 606 -1.68 -4.85 -29.72
CA GLY A 606 -1.90 -5.50 -31.02
C GLY A 606 -1.74 -4.53 -32.18
N ALA A 607 -2.14 -3.27 -32.01
CA ALA A 607 -1.93 -2.21 -32.99
C ALA A 607 -0.45 -1.91 -33.21
N VAL A 608 0.37 -1.92 -32.15
CA VAL A 608 1.83 -1.82 -32.27
C VAL A 608 2.37 -2.94 -33.15
N MET A 609 2.02 -4.19 -32.85
CA MET A 609 2.48 -5.36 -33.61
C MET A 609 2.03 -5.32 -35.08
N ARG A 610 0.80 -4.88 -35.36
CA ARG A 610 0.27 -4.77 -36.74
C ARG A 610 0.98 -3.66 -37.53
N ILE A 611 1.36 -2.56 -36.89
CA ILE A 611 2.13 -1.48 -37.55
C ILE A 611 3.53 -1.99 -37.96
N PHE A 612 4.19 -2.81 -37.14
CA PHE A 612 5.47 -3.43 -37.53
C PHE A 612 5.37 -4.28 -38.80
N GLY A 613 4.24 -4.96 -39.03
CA GLY A 613 4.00 -5.69 -40.28
C GLY A 613 3.97 -4.81 -41.54
N TYR A 614 3.67 -3.51 -41.40
CA TYR A 614 3.81 -2.54 -42.50
C TYR A 614 5.22 -1.94 -42.61
N MET A 615 6.08 -2.16 -41.63
CA MET A 615 7.42 -1.58 -41.57
C MET A 615 8.52 -2.58 -41.99
N THR A 616 8.33 -3.87 -41.73
CA THR A 616 9.34 -4.88 -41.99
C THR A 616 8.75 -6.19 -42.50
N GLU A 617 9.47 -6.85 -43.42
CA GLU A 617 9.24 -8.24 -43.81
C GLU A 617 10.05 -9.22 -42.92
N GLU A 618 10.92 -8.69 -42.07
CA GLU A 618 11.68 -9.49 -41.11
C GLU A 618 10.77 -9.94 -39.98
N GLN A 619 11.06 -11.13 -39.45
CA GLN A 619 10.43 -11.62 -38.23
C GLN A 619 10.78 -10.68 -37.05
N TYR A 620 9.78 -10.35 -36.23
CA TYR A 620 9.95 -9.53 -35.04
C TYR A 620 9.47 -10.25 -33.79
N MET A 621 9.97 -9.79 -32.63
CA MET A 621 9.75 -10.47 -31.36
C MET A 621 8.93 -9.63 -30.39
N TYR A 622 8.13 -10.33 -29.58
CA TYR A 622 7.48 -9.79 -28.40
C TYR A 622 7.95 -10.57 -27.18
N HIS A 623 8.27 -9.86 -26.09
CA HIS A 623 8.71 -10.49 -24.84
C HIS A 623 7.87 -10.00 -23.66
N SER A 624 7.48 -10.93 -22.80
CA SER A 624 6.92 -10.63 -21.49
C SER A 624 7.39 -11.62 -20.45
N GLN A 625 7.25 -11.24 -19.17
CA GLN A 625 7.57 -12.06 -18.03
C GLN A 625 6.49 -11.89 -16.95
N ASN A 626 6.33 -12.91 -16.12
CA ASN A 626 5.52 -12.90 -14.92
C ASN A 626 6.42 -13.04 -13.69
N PRO A 627 6.67 -11.96 -12.93
CA PRO A 627 7.53 -12.02 -11.76
C PRO A 627 6.95 -12.82 -10.58
N ALA A 628 5.66 -13.15 -10.57
CA ALA A 628 5.03 -13.87 -9.48
C ALA A 628 5.36 -15.38 -9.50
N ASP A 629 5.50 -15.98 -10.68
CA ASP A 629 5.86 -17.39 -10.84
C ASP A 629 7.20 -17.62 -11.57
N GLY A 630 7.81 -16.54 -12.08
CA GLY A 630 9.08 -16.57 -12.81
C GLY A 630 8.96 -17.00 -14.26
N SER A 631 7.76 -17.18 -14.79
CA SER A 631 7.56 -17.51 -16.20
C SER A 631 7.95 -16.34 -17.11
N ALA A 632 8.34 -16.66 -18.34
CA ALA A 632 8.60 -15.67 -19.37
C ALA A 632 8.34 -16.26 -20.75
N VAL A 633 8.04 -15.40 -21.72
CA VAL A 633 7.76 -15.82 -23.08
C VAL A 633 8.41 -14.89 -24.09
N THR A 634 8.87 -15.48 -25.19
CA THR A 634 9.15 -14.76 -26.43
C THR A 634 8.33 -15.32 -27.55
N TYR A 635 7.53 -14.48 -28.18
CA TYR A 635 6.82 -14.82 -29.41
C TYR A 635 7.58 -14.32 -30.62
N TYR A 636 7.70 -15.18 -31.62
CA TYR A 636 8.24 -14.83 -32.92
C TYR A 636 7.09 -14.60 -33.90
N ILE A 637 7.03 -13.39 -34.46
CA ILE A 637 5.88 -12.90 -35.21
C ILE A 637 6.31 -12.63 -36.66
N GLU A 638 5.59 -13.23 -37.59
CA GLU A 638 5.53 -12.85 -38.99
C GLU A 638 4.20 -12.14 -39.26
N SER A 639 4.10 -11.43 -40.37
CA SER A 639 2.88 -10.70 -40.73
C SER A 639 2.41 -10.98 -42.15
N ASP A 640 1.09 -10.99 -42.34
CA ASP A 640 0.45 -11.00 -43.67
C ASP A 640 0.41 -9.61 -44.32
N TYR A 641 0.76 -8.55 -43.58
CA TYR A 641 0.85 -7.20 -44.11
C TYR A 641 2.07 -7.07 -45.03
N VAL A 642 1.96 -6.22 -46.05
CA VAL A 642 3.06 -5.94 -46.99
C VAL A 642 3.83 -4.73 -46.49
N ALA A 643 5.12 -4.89 -46.25
CA ALA A 643 5.96 -3.81 -45.74
C ALA A 643 6.21 -2.74 -46.81
N TYR A 644 6.22 -1.49 -46.38
CA TYR A 644 6.62 -0.37 -47.24
C TYR A 644 8.15 -0.24 -47.27
N ASP A 645 8.72 -0.20 -48.47
CA ASP A 645 10.16 0.03 -48.69
C ASP A 645 10.52 1.50 -48.37
N LYS A 646 10.90 1.75 -47.12
CA LYS A 646 11.26 3.05 -46.54
C LYS A 646 12.39 2.91 -45.53
N ASN A 647 13.11 4.00 -45.30
CA ASN A 647 13.97 4.13 -44.13
C ASN A 647 13.12 4.55 -42.93
N TRP A 648 13.08 3.72 -41.89
CA TRP A 648 12.25 3.96 -40.71
C TRP A 648 13.05 4.62 -39.58
N TYR A 649 12.38 5.49 -38.83
CA TYR A 649 12.89 6.09 -37.60
C TYR A 649 11.74 6.16 -36.59
N VAL A 650 12.04 6.05 -35.30
CA VAL A 650 11.06 6.22 -34.22
C VAL A 650 11.46 7.40 -33.36
N LEU A 651 10.58 8.39 -33.23
CA LEU A 651 10.81 9.57 -32.41
C LEU A 651 10.07 9.41 -31.08
N THR A 652 10.81 9.51 -29.97
CA THR A 652 10.27 9.39 -28.60
C THR A 652 10.54 10.62 -27.77
N SER A 653 9.80 10.78 -26.67
CA SER A 653 10.02 11.80 -25.65
C SER A 653 9.78 11.24 -24.24
N GLY A 654 9.95 12.07 -23.21
CA GLY A 654 9.50 11.74 -21.85
C GLY A 654 7.98 11.51 -21.71
N VAL A 655 7.17 11.69 -22.75
CA VAL A 655 5.74 11.34 -22.78
C VAL A 655 5.50 9.93 -23.31
N THR A 656 6.43 9.39 -24.11
CA THR A 656 6.31 8.05 -24.68
C THR A 656 6.21 7.02 -23.56
N PHE A 657 5.08 6.31 -23.47
CA PHE A 657 4.76 5.43 -22.34
C PHE A 657 3.97 4.18 -22.78
N SER A 658 3.97 3.11 -21.96
CA SER A 658 3.14 1.91 -22.15
C SER A 658 3.36 1.24 -23.52
N ALA A 659 2.31 0.98 -24.32
CA ALA A 659 2.46 0.39 -25.66
C ALA A 659 3.39 1.20 -26.60
N ALA A 660 3.52 2.52 -26.41
CA ALA A 660 4.48 3.33 -27.17
C ALA A 660 5.93 3.08 -26.74
N ASN A 661 6.15 2.78 -25.47
CA ASN A 661 7.43 2.33 -24.94
C ASN A 661 7.79 0.94 -25.49
N LEU A 662 6.81 0.02 -25.60
CA LEU A 662 6.99 -1.26 -26.30
C LEU A 662 7.38 -1.06 -27.76
N PHE A 663 6.70 -0.15 -28.49
CA PHE A 663 7.04 0.17 -29.88
C PHE A 663 8.51 0.58 -30.01
N ALA A 664 8.98 1.49 -29.14
CA ALA A 664 10.37 1.92 -29.13
C ALA A 664 11.33 0.76 -28.84
N SER A 665 10.98 -0.12 -27.89
CA SER A 665 11.78 -1.29 -27.54
C SER A 665 11.94 -2.24 -28.74
N MET A 666 10.83 -2.61 -29.38
CA MET A 666 10.82 -3.49 -30.56
C MET A 666 11.59 -2.87 -31.73
N ALA A 667 11.46 -1.56 -31.94
CA ALA A 667 12.19 -0.85 -32.99
C ALA A 667 13.70 -0.98 -32.81
N LYS A 668 14.22 -0.82 -31.57
CA LYS A 668 15.65 -1.00 -31.29
C LYS A 668 16.14 -2.41 -31.60
N GLU A 669 15.35 -3.42 -31.27
CA GLU A 669 15.71 -4.81 -31.49
C GLU A 669 15.80 -5.16 -32.99
N LEU A 670 14.92 -4.55 -33.80
CA LEU A 670 14.99 -4.62 -35.26
C LEU A 670 16.06 -3.71 -35.89
N GLY A 671 16.82 -2.97 -35.07
CA GLY A 671 17.83 -2.03 -35.56
C GLY A 671 17.25 -0.77 -36.21
N ILE A 672 15.95 -0.49 -36.03
CA ILE A 672 15.32 0.76 -36.44
C ILE A 672 15.77 1.86 -35.46
N PRO A 673 16.37 2.96 -35.95
CA PRO A 673 16.87 4.03 -35.07
C PRO A 673 15.76 4.65 -34.21
N VAL A 674 15.98 4.68 -32.89
CA VAL A 674 15.15 5.41 -31.95
C VAL A 674 15.84 6.73 -31.61
N ILE A 675 15.17 7.85 -31.84
CA ILE A 675 15.70 9.21 -31.72
C ILE A 675 14.81 10.05 -30.81
N GLY A 676 15.33 11.16 -30.29
CA GLY A 676 14.56 12.08 -29.45
C GLY A 676 15.02 12.09 -28.00
N GLN A 677 14.11 11.83 -27.07
CA GLN A 677 14.42 11.67 -25.65
C GLN A 677 13.97 10.29 -25.17
N GLN A 678 14.58 9.80 -24.08
CA GLN A 678 14.20 8.54 -23.46
C GLN A 678 12.71 8.55 -23.09
N SER A 679 12.02 7.43 -23.36
CA SER A 679 10.62 7.21 -22.97
C SER A 679 10.47 7.11 -21.45
N SER A 680 9.27 7.39 -20.93
CA SER A 680 8.97 7.27 -19.50
C SER A 680 8.76 5.85 -19.01
N GLY A 681 8.70 4.87 -19.92
CA GLY A 681 8.58 3.46 -19.55
C GLY A 681 7.15 2.94 -19.56
N GLY A 682 6.75 2.21 -18.51
CA GLY A 682 5.50 1.45 -18.46
C GLY A 682 5.65 0.11 -19.16
N ALA A 683 5.73 -0.94 -18.37
CA ALA A 683 5.88 -2.31 -18.84
C ALA A 683 4.67 -3.19 -18.55
N CYS A 684 3.83 -2.86 -17.57
CA CYS A 684 2.76 -3.76 -17.18
C CYS A 684 1.50 -3.59 -18.04
N SER A 685 0.78 -4.71 -18.26
CA SER A 685 -0.66 -4.60 -18.50
C SER A 685 -1.33 -3.96 -17.27
N ILE A 686 -2.43 -3.24 -17.49
CA ILE A 686 -3.27 -2.75 -16.39
C ILE A 686 -4.34 -3.77 -16.03
N GLY A 687 -4.74 -3.81 -14.77
CA GLY A 687 -5.84 -4.65 -14.27
C GLY A 687 -6.62 -3.94 -13.18
N VAL A 688 -7.92 -4.17 -13.12
CA VAL A 688 -8.80 -3.63 -12.08
C VAL A 688 -8.83 -4.58 -10.89
N VAL A 689 -8.90 -3.98 -9.71
CA VAL A 689 -9.01 -4.68 -8.43
C VAL A 689 -10.16 -4.05 -7.68
N MET A 690 -11.21 -4.84 -7.47
CA MET A 690 -12.32 -4.50 -6.61
C MET A 690 -12.03 -4.98 -5.18
N ASN A 691 -12.01 -4.05 -4.23
CA ASN A 691 -11.85 -4.36 -2.82
C ASN A 691 -13.15 -4.89 -2.21
N PRO A 692 -13.09 -5.66 -1.10
CA PRO A 692 -14.28 -6.09 -0.36
C PRO A 692 -15.28 -4.98 -0.03
N ASP A 693 -14.79 -3.77 0.28
CA ASP A 693 -15.62 -2.59 0.56
C ASP A 693 -16.28 -1.96 -0.69
N GLY A 694 -15.96 -2.47 -1.89
CA GLY A 694 -16.44 -1.97 -3.18
C GLY A 694 -15.61 -0.87 -3.81
N SER A 695 -14.57 -0.34 -3.16
CA SER A 695 -13.65 0.59 -3.84
C SER A 695 -12.85 -0.14 -4.91
N ALA A 696 -12.47 0.57 -5.96
CA ALA A 696 -11.69 0.01 -7.05
C ALA A 696 -10.38 0.76 -7.26
N ILE A 697 -9.31 -0.02 -7.50
CA ILE A 697 -8.02 0.48 -7.97
C ILE A 697 -7.65 -0.21 -9.27
N MET A 698 -6.87 0.49 -10.09
CA MET A 698 -6.15 -0.08 -11.20
C MET A 698 -4.71 -0.34 -10.77
N ILE A 699 -4.13 -1.47 -11.16
CA ILE A 699 -2.75 -1.84 -10.83
C ILE A 699 -1.97 -2.27 -12.08
N SER A 700 -0.66 -2.11 -12.00
CA SER A 700 0.31 -2.79 -12.86
C SER A 700 0.30 -4.29 -12.60
N THR A 701 -0.23 -5.09 -13.51
CA THR A 701 -0.37 -6.54 -13.33
C THR A 701 0.94 -7.29 -13.55
N ASN A 702 0.89 -8.60 -13.35
CA ASN A 702 2.03 -9.49 -13.54
C ASN A 702 2.47 -9.67 -15.00
N ASN A 703 1.72 -9.22 -16.01
CA ASN A 703 2.19 -9.27 -17.39
C ASN A 703 3.15 -8.11 -17.65
N VAL A 704 4.45 -8.34 -17.50
CA VAL A 704 5.50 -7.32 -17.59
C VAL A 704 6.24 -7.41 -18.91
N LEU A 705 6.03 -6.42 -19.79
CA LEU A 705 6.75 -6.27 -21.05
C LEU A 705 8.25 -6.15 -20.82
N SER A 706 9.02 -6.85 -21.65
CA SER A 706 10.45 -7.01 -21.44
C SER A 706 11.25 -6.91 -22.73
N THR A 707 12.57 -6.79 -22.58
CA THR A 707 13.57 -7.11 -23.60
C THR A 707 14.24 -8.43 -23.24
N ARG A 708 14.80 -9.12 -24.24
CA ARG A 708 15.53 -10.38 -24.02
C ARG A 708 16.98 -10.24 -24.42
N SER A 709 17.86 -10.85 -23.63
CA SER A 709 19.29 -10.99 -23.95
C SER A 709 19.76 -12.40 -23.61
N GLY A 710 20.93 -12.80 -24.12
CA GLY A 710 21.47 -14.15 -23.94
C GLY A 710 21.31 -15.01 -25.19
N ASN A 711 21.38 -16.33 -25.02
CA ASN A 711 21.29 -17.31 -26.10
C ASN A 711 20.87 -18.68 -25.55
N GLU A 712 20.53 -19.62 -26.44
CA GLU A 712 20.09 -20.97 -26.07
C GLU A 712 21.11 -21.77 -25.21
N ILE A 713 22.40 -21.47 -25.31
CA ILE A 713 23.47 -22.20 -24.58
C ILE A 713 23.62 -21.67 -23.16
N ASP A 714 23.64 -20.35 -23.00
CA ASP A 714 23.89 -19.67 -21.73
C ASP A 714 22.60 -19.34 -20.96
N GLY A 715 21.44 -19.48 -21.61
CA GLY A 715 20.14 -19.08 -21.11
C GLY A 715 19.76 -17.65 -21.53
N TYR A 716 18.46 -17.38 -21.50
CA TYR A 716 17.91 -16.05 -21.75
C TYR A 716 17.65 -15.30 -20.44
N THR A 717 17.86 -13.98 -20.48
CA THR A 717 17.49 -13.06 -19.40
C THR A 717 16.46 -12.08 -19.94
N TYR A 718 15.33 -11.97 -19.24
CA TYR A 718 14.28 -11.00 -19.52
C TYR A 718 14.48 -9.79 -18.62
N THR A 719 14.37 -8.59 -19.20
CA THR A 719 14.55 -7.32 -18.48
C THR A 719 13.38 -6.42 -18.78
N SER A 720 12.65 -6.05 -17.72
CA SER A 720 11.49 -5.15 -17.80
C SER A 720 11.84 -3.84 -18.50
N VAL A 721 10.93 -3.37 -19.36
CA VAL A 721 11.04 -2.04 -20.01
C VAL A 721 10.43 -0.91 -19.17
N GLU A 722 10.14 -1.16 -17.89
CA GLU A 722 9.42 -0.24 -16.99
C GLU A 722 10.10 1.13 -16.86
N ASN A 723 11.42 1.19 -16.98
CA ASN A 723 12.20 2.42 -16.80
C ASN A 723 12.45 3.19 -18.12
N GLY A 724 11.81 2.77 -19.21
CA GLY A 724 11.94 3.41 -20.51
C GLY A 724 13.08 2.88 -21.38
N VAL A 725 13.02 3.28 -22.64
CA VAL A 725 13.93 2.87 -23.72
C VAL A 725 14.84 4.04 -24.06
N PRO A 726 16.18 3.86 -23.96
CA PRO A 726 17.13 4.92 -24.30
C PRO A 726 17.22 5.12 -25.82
N VAL A 727 17.40 6.38 -26.24
CA VAL A 727 17.55 6.76 -27.65
C VAL A 727 18.98 6.54 -28.17
N ASP A 728 19.09 6.26 -29.46
CA ASP A 728 20.37 6.15 -30.18
C ASP A 728 20.97 7.52 -30.54
N ARG A 729 20.09 8.52 -30.72
CA ARG A 729 20.45 9.93 -30.89
C ARG A 729 19.50 10.84 -30.12
N ILE A 730 20.09 11.71 -29.30
CA ILE A 730 19.35 12.68 -28.50
C ILE A 730 18.91 13.84 -29.38
N MET A 731 17.65 14.24 -29.26
CA MET A 731 17.16 15.55 -29.68
C MET A 731 16.79 16.36 -28.44
N THR A 732 17.17 17.64 -28.44
CA THR A 732 16.83 18.57 -27.37
C THR A 732 15.38 18.99 -27.48
N ASP A 733 14.92 19.32 -28.69
CA ASP A 733 13.53 19.67 -28.99
C ASP A 733 12.92 18.66 -29.96
N VAL A 734 12.15 17.71 -29.42
CA VAL A 734 11.48 16.66 -30.22
C VAL A 734 10.42 17.22 -31.17
N THR A 735 10.00 18.48 -31.02
CA THR A 735 9.03 19.12 -31.94
C THR A 735 9.69 19.89 -33.09
N SER A 736 11.03 19.99 -33.09
CA SER A 736 11.82 20.77 -34.04
C SER A 736 12.07 20.02 -35.35
N ASP A 737 11.43 20.48 -36.43
CA ASP A 737 11.62 19.90 -37.78
C ASP A 737 13.07 19.98 -38.26
N ASN A 738 13.76 21.09 -37.95
CA ASN A 738 15.16 21.28 -38.35
C ASN A 738 16.10 20.32 -37.62
N GLU A 739 15.87 20.11 -36.32
CA GLU A 739 16.69 19.17 -35.54
C GLU A 739 16.45 17.74 -36.01
N LEU A 740 15.19 17.36 -36.25
CA LEU A 740 14.82 16.05 -36.78
C LEU A 740 15.50 15.76 -38.13
N VAL A 741 15.39 16.70 -39.08
CA VAL A 741 16.01 16.57 -40.40
C VAL A 741 17.54 16.48 -40.30
N ASN A 742 18.17 17.21 -39.38
CA ASN A 742 19.61 17.09 -39.16
C ASN A 742 20.00 15.70 -38.66
N VAL A 743 19.28 15.15 -37.67
CA VAL A 743 19.52 13.80 -37.15
C VAL A 743 19.37 12.74 -38.24
N ILE A 744 18.31 12.82 -39.06
CA ILE A 744 18.11 11.91 -40.20
C ILE A 744 19.24 12.03 -41.21
N ASN A 745 19.68 13.25 -41.55
CA ASN A 745 20.80 13.46 -42.46
C ASN A 745 22.12 12.89 -41.93
N GLU A 746 22.34 12.90 -40.61
CA GLU A 746 23.49 12.25 -39.99
C GLU A 746 23.42 10.72 -40.13
N TYR A 747 22.24 10.10 -39.99
CA TYR A 747 22.07 8.67 -40.25
C TYR A 747 22.31 8.31 -41.71
N ARG A 748 21.74 9.08 -42.66
CA ARG A 748 21.99 8.93 -44.10
C ARG A 748 23.49 8.98 -44.42
N ALA A 749 24.25 9.86 -43.76
CA ALA A 749 25.68 10.02 -43.98
C ALA A 749 26.54 8.88 -43.40
N ASN A 750 26.03 8.14 -42.42
CA ASN A 750 26.76 7.09 -41.70
C ASN A 750 26.29 5.66 -42.02
N ALA A 751 25.27 5.49 -42.88
CA ALA A 751 24.84 4.17 -43.34
C ALA A 751 25.98 3.46 -44.10
N PRO A 752 26.31 2.19 -43.79
CA PRO A 752 27.30 1.44 -44.57
C PRO A 752 26.83 1.32 -46.03
N LEU A 753 27.73 1.69 -46.96
CA LEU A 753 27.52 1.68 -48.41
C LEU A 753 27.16 0.30 -48.97
#